data_AF-U6M2T8-F1
#
_entry.id   AF-U6M2T8-F1
#
_cell.length_a   1.000
_cell.length_b   1.000
_cell.length_c   1.000
_cell.angle_alpha   90.00
_cell.angle_beta   90.00
_cell.angle_gamma   90.00
#
_symmetry.space_group_name_H-M   'P 1'
#
loop_
_entity.id
_entity.type
_entity.pdbx_description
1 polymer ?
#
loop_
_entity_poly.entity_id
_entity_poly.type
_entity_poly.pdbx_seq_one_letter_code
_entity_poly.pdbx_strand_id
1 'polypeptide(L)'
;MHETQGEAMWGQLGGVPPHPDRGLELHGTGKQQGSVELPVGGESNSSLSSLVIPSRHRWSGKWTAILTLLLTLTAVGVAHRRANDVLKVSTKTPGEAMPTGGKTKRRNEKQPAPLRSRDSVTGAAYGAGQESVGALNGAESILGFDESPVGFGDRETSGYREFPHANWMAPAAEWHLPRTEEADTSPEGVAARRFLVELATKVCSGVGFENVDSLPTPQERDLAAAVAETLTMGRSSELVGLEVQLGNMMPLGRAVNPVSFIDPVRINRIVGSGVSSLYVEAYDEASGRFVTLRLHLAVADDDRQLSIEVTNRWVEIAMETRALVLACGDDSVSCGTTTRGLLIADHVGALVTADPNHRDGRMTIFQRVEVYERLVSHLLPLAFSLQYQRSPQALQAKAYIATRLVLQALHLHQAGVCHNGLSWRNLFINQQGTVLLGGLETLKQIGEALTRRDSLDPHYADPKLVADFFASFRQDMPAFTHEKNDMWSLGVLLFELFTGEELDSEFREGITTGAITQDELAERLQATGISSEWRTLVQGLLEPDREQRLSAEGAARIFRKIWERRKKHDKTELQLSPPEFLVLCLLRPVASSQAPRQFNNCCYPECLLYTAQDGVKFCGTEETGVPRAEEERGPSYIDSVKTLASLTVLSFTVSFFLAIASVLAVFFSFFSIYWIVFTGIHIFCSMVAVGAAYAQFRGIATQEHLEETVPIAASLPKVTEAV
;
A
#
# COMPACT_ATOMS: atom_id res chain seq x y z
N MET A 1 -7.89 -73.99 40.83
CA MET A 1 -7.43 -72.59 40.79
C MET A 1 -8.67 -71.74 40.56
N HIS A 2 -9.31 -71.33 41.66
CA HIS A 2 -10.46 -70.42 41.73
C HIS A 2 -9.91 -68.99 42.03
N GLU A 3 -10.65 -67.88 42.19
CA GLU A 3 -12.09 -67.53 42.23
C GLU A 3 -12.36 -66.38 41.20
N THR A 4 -13.54 -66.01 40.67
CA THR A 4 -15.00 -66.27 40.85
C THR A 4 -15.79 -65.49 41.93
N GLN A 5 -16.77 -64.68 41.45
CA GLN A 5 -17.93 -64.08 42.17
C GLN A 5 -17.65 -62.87 43.11
N GLY A 6 -18.63 -62.01 43.44
CA GLY A 6 -20.06 -61.95 43.09
C GLY A 6 -20.51 -60.56 42.57
N GLU A 7 -21.60 -60.42 41.79
CA GLU A 7 -23.02 -60.32 42.21
C GLU A 7 -23.40 -58.92 42.78
N ALA A 8 -24.15 -58.08 42.04
CA ALA A 8 -25.63 -58.01 41.88
C ALA A 8 -26.29 -57.03 42.91
N MET A 9 -27.51 -56.47 42.80
CA MET A 9 -28.78 -56.95 42.21
C MET A 9 -29.78 -55.79 41.93
N TRP A 10 -30.54 -55.87 40.82
CA TRP A 10 -31.85 -55.23 40.50
C TRP A 10 -32.02 -53.68 40.52
N GLY A 11 -33.01 -53.09 39.83
CA GLY A 11 -34.15 -53.72 39.14
C GLY A 11 -34.73 -53.00 37.92
N GLN A 12 -35.67 -53.67 37.25
CA GLN A 12 -36.29 -53.30 35.96
C GLN A 12 -37.72 -52.74 36.13
N LEU A 13 -38.21 -52.03 35.10
CA LEU A 13 -39.59 -52.03 34.54
C LEU A 13 -39.59 -51.04 33.34
N GLY A 14 -40.18 -51.26 32.15
CA GLY A 14 -40.80 -52.46 31.55
C GLY A 14 -41.91 -52.10 30.55
N GLY A 15 -41.76 -52.38 29.23
CA GLY A 15 -42.84 -52.23 28.23
C GLY A 15 -42.39 -51.92 26.78
N VAL A 16 -42.95 -52.63 25.78
CA VAL A 16 -42.65 -52.60 24.32
C VAL A 16 -43.84 -53.26 23.55
N PRO A 17 -44.13 -53.02 22.24
CA PRO A 17 -44.27 -51.80 21.41
C PRO A 17 -45.78 -51.61 20.99
N PRO A 18 -46.20 -50.94 19.86
CA PRO A 18 -45.97 -51.38 18.47
C PRO A 18 -45.76 -50.28 17.37
N HIS A 19 -45.44 -50.77 16.15
CA HIS A 19 -45.44 -50.12 14.81
C HIS A 19 -46.81 -49.52 14.38
N PRO A 20 -46.93 -48.89 13.18
CA PRO A 20 -46.09 -47.89 12.50
C PRO A 20 -46.94 -46.69 11.98
N ASP A 21 -46.35 -45.66 11.33
CA ASP A 21 -46.85 -45.24 10.00
C ASP A 21 -46.02 -44.16 9.27
N ARG A 22 -45.88 -44.36 7.95
CA ARG A 22 -45.82 -43.39 6.83
C ARG A 22 -44.94 -43.89 5.69
N GLY A 23 -45.58 -44.43 4.65
CA GLY A 23 -44.99 -44.48 3.32
C GLY A 23 -45.44 -43.29 2.47
N LEU A 24 -44.69 -43.00 1.41
CA LEU A 24 -45.25 -42.63 0.11
C LEU A 24 -44.22 -42.97 -0.98
N GLU A 25 -44.66 -43.73 -1.97
CA GLU A 25 -43.83 -44.19 -3.09
C GLU A 25 -43.92 -43.22 -4.26
N LEU A 26 -42.92 -43.27 -5.16
CA LEU A 26 -43.04 -43.62 -6.59
C LEU A 26 -41.68 -43.34 -7.27
N HIS A 27 -40.95 -44.38 -7.65
CA HIS A 27 -40.83 -44.87 -9.04
C HIS A 27 -40.02 -43.96 -9.98
N GLY A 28 -38.95 -44.45 -10.64
CA GLY A 28 -38.34 -45.78 -10.54
C GLY A 28 -37.39 -46.12 -11.71
N THR A 29 -36.97 -47.38 -11.78
CA THR A 29 -36.23 -48.05 -12.88
C THR A 29 -34.84 -47.50 -13.27
N GLY A 30 -33.80 -48.32 -13.51
CA GLY A 30 -33.77 -49.78 -13.66
C GLY A 30 -32.39 -50.43 -13.46
N LYS A 31 -32.23 -51.67 -13.95
CA LYS A 31 -31.13 -52.60 -13.62
C LYS A 31 -29.96 -52.53 -14.62
N GLN A 32 -28.72 -52.65 -14.13
CA GLN A 32 -27.81 -53.82 -14.32
C GLN A 32 -26.51 -53.56 -13.52
N GLN A 33 -26.02 -54.43 -12.63
CA GLN A 33 -25.45 -55.77 -12.82
C GLN A 33 -24.08 -55.75 -13.56
N GLY A 34 -22.98 -55.97 -12.82
CA GLY A 34 -21.61 -55.85 -13.35
C GLY A 34 -20.51 -56.09 -12.30
N SER A 35 -20.46 -57.28 -11.70
CA SER A 35 -19.44 -57.68 -10.73
C SER A 35 -18.24 -58.37 -11.40
N VAL A 36 -17.01 -57.91 -11.12
CA VAL A 36 -15.75 -58.59 -11.50
C VAL A 36 -14.77 -58.51 -10.32
N GLU A 37 -14.02 -59.58 -10.08
CA GLU A 37 -13.06 -59.74 -8.98
C GLU A 37 -11.60 -59.50 -9.42
N LEU A 38 -10.75 -59.08 -8.46
CA LEU A 38 -9.34 -59.47 -8.18
C LEU A 38 -8.41 -59.95 -9.32
N PRO A 39 -7.11 -59.57 -9.33
CA PRO A 39 -6.14 -59.76 -8.22
C PRO A 39 -5.27 -58.51 -7.93
N VAL A 40 -4.58 -58.33 -6.78
CA VAL A 40 -3.61 -59.15 -6.01
C VAL A 40 -2.28 -59.41 -6.72
N GLY A 41 -1.20 -58.81 -6.20
CA GLY A 41 0.20 -59.19 -6.47
C GLY A 41 1.12 -58.03 -6.85
N GLY A 42 2.32 -57.95 -6.24
CA GLY A 42 3.38 -57.02 -6.70
C GLY A 42 4.28 -56.38 -5.63
N GLU A 43 4.89 -57.15 -4.73
CA GLU A 43 6.05 -56.64 -3.98
C GLU A 43 7.26 -56.46 -4.92
N SER A 44 8.01 -55.37 -4.79
CA SER A 44 9.42 -55.35 -5.23
C SER A 44 10.25 -54.31 -4.48
N ASN A 45 11.36 -54.76 -3.89
CA ASN A 45 12.39 -53.92 -3.27
C ASN A 45 13.47 -53.58 -4.31
N SER A 46 13.94 -52.33 -4.35
CA SER A 46 15.15 -51.96 -5.11
C SER A 46 15.86 -50.72 -4.56
N SER A 47 16.37 -50.83 -3.32
CA SER A 47 17.39 -49.91 -2.81
C SER A 47 18.72 -50.07 -3.59
N LEU A 48 19.30 -49.00 -4.15
CA LEU A 48 20.69 -49.03 -4.62
C LEU A 48 21.44 -47.68 -4.54
N SER A 49 22.54 -47.70 -3.80
CA SER A 49 23.79 -46.94 -3.97
C SER A 49 23.74 -45.43 -4.27
N SER A 50 23.93 -44.65 -3.20
CA SER A 50 24.94 -43.58 -3.09
C SER A 50 25.87 -43.30 -4.29
N LEU A 51 25.95 -42.03 -4.70
CA LEU A 51 26.98 -41.51 -5.62
C LEU A 51 27.84 -40.45 -4.92
N VAL A 52 29.13 -40.74 -4.73
CA VAL A 52 30.08 -39.85 -4.05
C VAL A 52 30.76 -38.93 -5.07
N ILE A 53 30.60 -37.61 -4.90
CA ILE A 53 31.26 -36.60 -5.74
C ILE A 53 32.57 -36.16 -5.06
N PRO A 54 33.73 -36.23 -5.75
CA PRO A 54 35.03 -35.95 -5.14
C PRO A 54 35.31 -34.45 -4.97
N SER A 55 35.99 -34.10 -3.87
CA SER A 55 36.39 -32.73 -3.54
C SER A 55 37.38 -32.13 -4.54
N ARG A 56 37.19 -30.85 -4.92
CA ARG A 56 38.19 -30.04 -5.65
C ARG A 56 38.50 -28.75 -4.93
N HIS A 57 39.76 -28.60 -4.52
CA HIS A 57 40.32 -27.39 -3.90
C HIS A 57 41.53 -26.90 -4.71
N ARG A 58 42.01 -25.67 -4.45
CA ARG A 58 43.25 -25.06 -4.98
C ARG A 58 43.33 -24.81 -6.52
N TRP A 59 42.57 -23.84 -7.03
CA TRP A 59 42.89 -23.15 -8.31
C TRP A 59 42.94 -21.61 -8.23
N SER A 60 42.52 -20.99 -7.13
CA SER A 60 42.43 -19.53 -6.97
C SER A 60 43.77 -18.79 -6.95
N GLY A 61 44.80 -19.37 -6.33
CA GLY A 61 46.08 -18.68 -6.03
C GLY A 61 46.97 -18.31 -7.23
N LYS A 62 46.66 -18.76 -8.45
CA LYS A 62 47.43 -18.39 -9.66
C LYS A 62 46.89 -17.12 -10.35
N TRP A 63 45.59 -16.86 -10.23
CA TRP A 63 44.94 -15.74 -10.92
C TRP A 63 45.33 -14.37 -10.35
N THR A 64 45.48 -14.27 -9.03
CA THR A 64 45.92 -13.04 -8.36
C THR A 64 47.30 -12.60 -8.85
N ALA A 65 48.28 -13.52 -8.92
CA ALA A 65 49.62 -13.22 -9.41
C ALA A 65 49.64 -12.72 -10.87
N ILE A 66 48.82 -13.34 -11.75
CA ILE A 66 48.68 -12.91 -13.14
C ILE A 66 48.05 -11.52 -13.22
N LEU A 67 47.00 -11.25 -12.43
CA LEU A 67 46.30 -9.97 -12.42
C LEU A 67 47.21 -8.83 -11.92
N THR A 68 47.99 -9.07 -10.85
CA THR A 68 48.97 -8.09 -10.34
C THR A 68 50.06 -7.78 -11.36
N LEU A 69 50.55 -8.79 -12.10
CA LEU A 69 51.55 -8.58 -13.17
C LEU A 69 50.97 -7.78 -14.35
N LEU A 70 49.73 -8.03 -14.74
CA LEU A 70 49.03 -7.26 -15.78
C LEU A 70 48.85 -5.79 -15.36
N LEU A 71 48.43 -5.53 -14.12
CA LEU A 71 48.22 -4.18 -13.60
C LEU A 71 49.53 -3.39 -13.49
N THR A 72 50.64 -4.01 -13.04
CA THR A 72 51.94 -3.33 -12.96
C THR A 72 52.52 -3.02 -14.33
N LEU A 73 52.45 -3.95 -15.29
CA LEU A 73 52.86 -3.69 -16.68
C LEU A 73 52.04 -2.56 -17.33
N THR A 74 50.73 -2.53 -17.08
CA THR A 74 49.84 -1.46 -17.57
C THR A 74 50.21 -0.10 -16.98
N ALA A 75 50.48 -0.03 -15.67
CA ALA A 75 50.91 1.20 -15.01
C ALA A 75 52.25 1.74 -15.56
N VAL A 76 53.23 0.86 -15.80
CA VAL A 76 54.53 1.22 -16.40
C VAL A 76 54.34 1.75 -17.83
N GLY A 77 53.48 1.13 -18.64
CA GLY A 77 53.16 1.60 -19.99
C GLY A 77 52.53 3.00 -20.02
N VAL A 78 51.62 3.30 -19.09
CA VAL A 78 51.00 4.64 -18.95
C VAL A 78 52.02 5.69 -18.49
N ALA A 79 52.89 5.35 -17.54
CA ALA A 79 53.96 6.24 -17.09
C ALA A 79 54.94 6.59 -18.24
N HIS A 80 55.34 5.60 -19.04
CA HIS A 80 56.24 5.80 -20.17
C HIS A 80 55.62 6.67 -21.28
N ARG A 81 54.29 6.61 -21.51
CA ARG A 81 53.63 7.55 -22.43
C ARG A 81 53.68 8.99 -21.91
N ARG A 82 53.27 9.23 -20.66
CA ARG A 82 53.26 10.59 -20.07
C ARG A 82 54.63 11.26 -20.09
N ALA A 83 55.73 10.50 -19.93
CA ALA A 83 57.08 11.04 -20.01
C ALA A 83 57.44 11.66 -21.38
N ASN A 84 56.89 11.11 -22.48
CA ASN A 84 57.17 11.58 -23.84
C ASN A 84 56.36 12.83 -24.24
N ASP A 85 55.15 13.00 -23.69
CA ASP A 85 54.25 14.09 -24.06
C ASP A 85 54.67 15.44 -23.44
N VAL A 86 55.28 15.42 -22.25
CA VAL A 86 55.76 16.62 -21.53
C VAL A 86 56.90 17.35 -22.27
N LEU A 87 57.63 16.66 -23.15
CA LEU A 87 58.79 17.21 -23.86
C LEU A 87 58.46 18.10 -25.09
N LYS A 88 57.18 18.34 -25.42
CA LYS A 88 56.79 18.87 -26.74
C LYS A 88 56.06 20.22 -26.79
N VAL A 89 55.81 20.91 -25.68
CA VAL A 89 55.08 22.19 -25.71
C VAL A 89 55.83 23.31 -24.98
N SER A 90 56.39 24.26 -25.74
CA SER A 90 56.88 25.54 -25.21
C SER A 90 56.89 26.63 -26.30
N THR A 91 56.82 27.89 -25.85
CA THR A 91 56.87 29.15 -26.62
C THR A 91 55.69 29.47 -27.57
N LYS A 92 54.83 30.40 -27.13
CA LYS A 92 54.80 31.78 -27.66
C LYS A 92 54.01 32.73 -26.74
N THR A 93 54.27 34.04 -26.90
CA THR A 93 53.89 35.14 -25.99
C THR A 93 52.83 36.09 -26.59
N PRO A 94 52.20 36.98 -25.79
CA PRO A 94 50.94 37.67 -26.16
C PRO A 94 51.07 39.16 -26.56
N GLY A 95 49.97 39.68 -27.13
CA GLY A 95 49.65 41.08 -27.50
C GLY A 95 48.48 41.07 -28.51
N GLU A 96 47.58 42.06 -28.66
CA GLU A 96 47.41 43.38 -28.01
C GLU A 96 45.89 43.77 -28.01
N ALA A 97 45.50 45.04 -27.82
CA ALA A 97 44.13 45.43 -27.41
C ALA A 97 43.16 45.98 -28.50
N MET A 98 41.85 46.08 -28.14
CA MET A 98 40.78 47.11 -28.40
C MET A 98 40.86 48.10 -29.62
N PRO A 99 39.76 48.73 -30.14
CA PRO A 99 38.40 48.88 -29.55
C PRO A 99 37.15 48.81 -30.50
N THR A 100 35.97 48.84 -29.87
CA THR A 100 34.65 49.43 -30.27
C THR A 100 34.20 49.59 -31.75
N GLY A 101 32.95 49.17 -32.03
CA GLY A 101 32.11 49.72 -33.11
C GLY A 101 30.72 49.07 -33.16
N GLY A 102 29.63 49.84 -33.29
CA GLY A 102 28.25 49.31 -33.28
C GLY A 102 27.30 49.96 -34.31
N LYS A 103 26.09 49.39 -34.49
CA LYS A 103 24.96 50.01 -35.20
C LYS A 103 23.62 49.31 -34.96
N THR A 104 22.53 50.07 -35.04
CA THR A 104 21.13 49.65 -34.84
C THR A 104 20.42 49.26 -36.14
N LYS A 105 19.34 48.46 -36.05
CA LYS A 105 18.33 48.36 -37.12
C LYS A 105 16.94 47.96 -36.59
N ARG A 106 15.91 48.71 -36.99
CA ARG A 106 14.47 48.42 -36.73
C ARG A 106 13.90 47.41 -37.75
N ARG A 107 12.80 46.74 -37.41
CA ARG A 107 11.77 46.31 -38.36
C ARG A 107 10.37 46.39 -37.71
N ASN A 108 9.31 46.37 -38.53
CA ASN A 108 8.00 46.94 -38.18
C ASN A 108 6.94 45.91 -37.73
N GLU A 109 5.94 46.42 -37.01
CA GLU A 109 4.65 45.77 -36.72
C GLU A 109 3.70 45.73 -37.94
N LYS A 110 2.60 44.98 -37.81
CA LYS A 110 1.36 45.13 -38.58
C LYS A 110 0.14 44.76 -37.73
N GLN A 111 -0.89 45.61 -37.72
CA GLN A 111 -2.24 45.31 -37.26
C GLN A 111 -3.19 45.09 -38.47
N PRO A 112 -4.35 44.46 -38.25
CA PRO A 112 -5.60 44.76 -38.96
C PRO A 112 -6.67 45.39 -38.03
N ALA A 113 -7.70 45.98 -38.63
CA ALA A 113 -8.75 46.77 -37.96
C ALA A 113 -10.18 46.23 -38.29
N PRO A 114 -11.26 46.70 -37.64
CA PRO A 114 -12.48 45.90 -37.44
C PRO A 114 -13.63 46.16 -38.45
N LEU A 115 -14.68 45.33 -38.36
CA LEU A 115 -15.99 45.50 -39.01
C LEU A 115 -17.11 45.74 -37.99
N ARG A 116 -18.32 46.09 -38.48
CA ARG A 116 -19.24 47.00 -37.79
C ARG A 116 -20.71 46.50 -37.82
N SER A 117 -21.39 46.55 -36.67
CA SER A 117 -22.84 46.79 -36.43
C SER A 117 -23.90 46.35 -37.47
N ARG A 118 -25.02 45.76 -37.00
CA ARG A 118 -26.28 46.49 -36.73
C ARG A 118 -27.42 45.64 -36.13
N ASP A 119 -28.15 46.33 -35.23
CA ASP A 119 -29.60 46.42 -35.02
C ASP A 119 -30.50 45.16 -34.84
N SER A 120 -31.09 45.13 -33.64
CA SER A 120 -32.25 44.41 -33.12
C SER A 120 -33.54 44.34 -33.97
N VAL A 121 -34.45 43.39 -33.64
CA VAL A 121 -35.90 43.66 -33.43
C VAL A 121 -36.58 42.56 -32.57
N THR A 122 -37.79 42.83 -32.07
CA THR A 122 -38.54 42.10 -31.01
C THR A 122 -39.68 41.18 -31.50
N GLY A 123 -39.98 40.12 -30.75
CA GLY A 123 -41.23 39.31 -30.77
C GLY A 123 -41.03 37.99 -30.01
N ALA A 124 -41.89 37.46 -29.12
CA ALA A 124 -43.36 37.37 -29.02
C ALA A 124 -44.02 36.42 -30.03
N ALA A 125 -44.92 35.48 -29.69
CA ALA A 125 -45.38 34.94 -28.39
C ALA A 125 -46.29 33.68 -28.58
N TYR A 126 -46.72 33.04 -27.48
CA TYR A 126 -47.91 32.15 -27.33
C TYR A 126 -47.94 30.73 -27.96
N GLY A 127 -48.78 29.85 -27.37
CA GLY A 127 -49.11 28.47 -27.80
C GLY A 127 -48.32 27.38 -27.05
N ALA A 128 -48.79 26.67 -26.02
CA ALA A 128 -50.14 26.28 -25.54
C ALA A 128 -50.82 25.11 -26.31
N GLY A 129 -51.08 24.02 -25.59
CA GLY A 129 -51.47 22.68 -26.06
C GLY A 129 -50.75 21.63 -25.19
N GLN A 130 -51.33 20.81 -24.30
CA GLN A 130 -52.56 19.99 -24.36
C GLN A 130 -52.58 19.02 -25.56
N GLU A 131 -52.88 17.72 -25.41
CA GLU A 131 -53.04 16.85 -24.22
C GLU A 131 -53.02 15.37 -24.69
N SER A 132 -53.40 14.40 -23.82
CA SER A 132 -53.48 12.94 -24.06
C SER A 132 -52.14 12.22 -24.35
N VAL A 133 -51.69 11.23 -23.58
CA VAL A 133 -52.30 9.94 -23.16
C VAL A 133 -52.34 8.92 -24.31
N GLY A 134 -51.43 7.96 -24.24
CA GLY A 134 -51.33 6.81 -25.15
C GLY A 134 -50.47 5.71 -24.53
N ALA A 135 -51.06 4.93 -23.61
CA ALA A 135 -50.40 3.75 -23.03
C ALA A 135 -50.59 2.54 -23.94
N LEU A 136 -49.55 1.70 -24.09
CA LEU A 136 -49.68 0.27 -24.36
C LEU A 136 -48.36 -0.46 -24.06
N ASN A 137 -48.45 -1.78 -23.88
CA ASN A 137 -47.39 -2.62 -23.33
C ASN A 137 -46.45 -3.18 -24.42
N GLY A 138 -45.18 -3.39 -24.03
CA GLY A 138 -44.46 -4.65 -24.23
C GLY A 138 -44.00 -5.04 -25.64
N ALA A 139 -42.69 -5.23 -25.79
CA ALA A 139 -42.10 -6.13 -26.77
C ALA A 139 -40.78 -6.70 -26.21
N GLU A 140 -40.63 -8.03 -26.27
CA GLU A 140 -39.39 -8.72 -25.94
C GLU A 140 -38.46 -8.83 -27.15
N SER A 141 -37.17 -9.06 -26.88
CA SER A 141 -36.25 -9.87 -27.71
C SER A 141 -36.37 -9.82 -29.24
N ILE A 142 -35.50 -9.04 -29.89
CA ILE A 142 -34.83 -9.47 -31.13
C ILE A 142 -33.33 -9.14 -31.04
N LEU A 143 -32.49 -10.15 -30.83
CA LEU A 143 -31.06 -10.11 -31.15
C LEU A 143 -30.84 -10.90 -32.44
N GLY A 144 -30.61 -10.19 -33.55
CA GLY A 144 -30.15 -10.77 -34.81
C GLY A 144 -28.64 -10.65 -34.93
N PHE A 145 -27.92 -11.77 -34.81
CA PHE A 145 -26.53 -11.85 -35.28
C PHE A 145 -26.52 -12.03 -36.81
N ASP A 146 -25.67 -11.28 -37.50
CA ASP A 146 -25.34 -11.47 -38.91
C ASP A 146 -23.81 -11.47 -39.05
N GLU A 147 -23.22 -12.66 -39.16
CA GLU A 147 -21.78 -12.84 -39.31
C GLU A 147 -21.38 -12.79 -40.79
N SER A 148 -20.82 -11.65 -41.21
CA SER A 148 -20.22 -11.49 -42.54
C SER A 148 -18.70 -11.20 -42.43
N PRO A 149 -17.83 -12.04 -43.02
CA PRO A 149 -16.38 -11.90 -42.87
C PRO A 149 -15.83 -10.74 -43.71
N VAL A 150 -15.49 -9.63 -43.05
CA VAL A 150 -14.79 -8.50 -43.69
C VAL A 150 -13.29 -8.83 -43.78
N GLY A 151 -12.76 -8.86 -45.00
CA GLY A 151 -11.37 -9.26 -45.26
C GLY A 151 -10.33 -8.28 -44.67
N PHE A 152 -9.23 -8.83 -44.17
CA PHE A 152 -8.04 -8.06 -43.80
C PHE A 152 -7.46 -7.37 -45.03
N GLY A 153 -7.46 -6.04 -45.02
CA GLY A 153 -6.65 -5.21 -45.90
C GLY A 153 -5.68 -4.40 -45.04
N ASP A 154 -4.38 -4.60 -45.25
CA ASP A 154 -3.34 -3.90 -44.50
C ASP A 154 -3.50 -2.38 -44.63
N ARG A 155 -3.81 -1.72 -43.51
CA ARG A 155 -3.98 -0.28 -43.45
C ARG A 155 -3.00 0.28 -42.42
N GLU A 156 -1.94 0.90 -42.92
CA GLU A 156 -0.85 1.45 -42.12
C GLU A 156 -1.38 2.31 -40.97
N THR A 157 -0.83 2.12 -39.77
CA THR A 157 -1.28 2.74 -38.51
C THR A 157 -0.86 4.21 -38.37
N SER A 158 -1.03 4.99 -39.45
CA SER A 158 -0.86 6.44 -39.53
C SER A 158 -2.01 7.16 -38.81
N GLY A 159 -2.08 6.98 -37.49
CA GLY A 159 -3.20 7.44 -36.65
C GLY A 159 -2.88 7.57 -35.17
N TYR A 160 -1.75 7.04 -34.68
CA TYR A 160 -1.31 7.30 -33.31
C TYR A 160 -0.89 8.77 -33.18
N ARG A 161 -1.80 9.60 -32.67
CA ARG A 161 -1.38 10.86 -32.04
C ARG A 161 -0.51 10.48 -30.86
N GLU A 162 0.70 11.02 -30.80
CA GLU A 162 1.36 11.19 -29.52
C GLU A 162 0.43 12.04 -28.66
N PHE A 163 -0.27 11.39 -27.72
CA PHE A 163 -0.72 12.11 -26.53
C PHE A 163 0.54 12.72 -25.95
N PRO A 164 0.59 14.04 -25.72
CA PRO A 164 1.78 14.62 -25.10
C PRO A 164 1.98 13.88 -23.79
N HIS A 165 3.20 13.37 -23.57
CA HIS A 165 3.63 13.05 -22.21
C HIS A 165 3.46 14.34 -21.42
N ALA A 166 2.36 14.42 -20.67
CA ALA A 166 2.07 15.58 -19.88
C ALA A 166 3.21 15.66 -18.87
N ASN A 167 4.06 16.67 -19.02
CA ASN A 167 4.83 17.16 -17.90
C ASN A 167 3.79 17.60 -16.88
N TRP A 168 3.45 16.69 -15.97
CA TRP A 168 2.70 16.96 -14.76
C TRP A 168 3.57 17.88 -13.91
N MET A 169 3.53 19.16 -14.28
CA MET A 169 4.07 20.23 -13.47
C MET A 169 3.26 20.18 -12.19
N ALA A 170 3.90 19.75 -11.10
CA ALA A 170 3.26 19.61 -9.80
C ALA A 170 2.43 20.88 -9.51
N PRO A 171 1.16 20.72 -9.08
CA PRO A 171 0.16 21.78 -9.20
C PRO A 171 0.66 23.09 -8.58
N ALA A 172 0.68 24.15 -9.39
CA ALA A 172 1.33 25.42 -9.06
C ALA A 172 0.72 26.20 -7.87
N ALA A 173 -0.35 25.67 -7.27
CA ALA A 173 -0.86 26.11 -5.99
C ALA A 173 -0.18 25.31 -4.87
N GLU A 174 0.71 25.95 -4.10
CA GLU A 174 1.33 25.35 -2.90
C GLU A 174 0.31 25.27 -1.75
N TRP A 175 -0.63 24.35 -1.93
CA TRP A 175 -1.74 24.06 -1.06
C TRP A 175 -1.29 23.34 0.23
N HIS A 176 -0.80 24.14 1.19
CA HIS A 176 -0.36 23.66 2.50
C HIS A 176 -1.45 22.79 3.17
N LEU A 177 -1.11 21.51 3.40
CA LEU A 177 -1.88 20.52 4.17
C LEU A 177 -1.25 20.35 5.57
N PRO A 178 -2.05 20.13 6.63
CA PRO A 178 -1.53 19.73 7.93
C PRO A 178 -1.02 18.28 7.89
N ARG A 179 -0.14 17.93 8.83
CA ARG A 179 0.31 16.53 8.96
C ARG A 179 -0.76 15.67 9.62
N THR A 180 -0.81 14.39 9.29
CA THR A 180 -1.74 13.44 9.91
C THR A 180 -1.51 13.27 11.42
N GLU A 181 -0.27 13.41 11.91
CA GLU A 181 0.05 13.48 13.35
C GLU A 181 -0.62 14.66 14.10
N GLU A 182 -0.97 15.76 13.43
CA GLU A 182 -1.76 16.84 14.06
C GLU A 182 -3.20 16.39 14.36
N ALA A 183 -3.77 15.52 13.52
CA ALA A 183 -5.11 14.99 13.75
C ALA A 183 -5.10 14.05 14.96
N ASP A 184 -4.05 13.25 15.10
CA ASP A 184 -3.84 12.26 16.17
C ASP A 184 -3.55 12.89 17.53
N THR A 185 -2.85 14.03 17.55
CA THR A 185 -2.43 14.73 18.78
C THR A 185 -3.46 15.75 19.29
N SER A 186 -4.46 16.13 18.48
CA SER A 186 -5.62 16.91 18.95
C SER A 186 -6.35 16.22 20.12
N PRO A 187 -6.90 16.95 21.11
CA PRO A 187 -7.65 16.36 22.23
C PRO A 187 -8.79 15.46 21.74
N GLU A 188 -9.56 15.95 20.77
CA GLU A 188 -10.60 15.19 20.09
C GLU A 188 -10.05 13.91 19.41
N GLY A 189 -8.87 13.97 18.81
CA GLY A 189 -8.22 12.83 18.13
C GLY A 189 -7.71 11.77 19.11
N VAL A 190 -7.13 12.17 20.24
CA VAL A 190 -6.72 11.24 21.31
C VAL A 190 -7.92 10.46 21.86
N ALA A 191 -9.05 11.13 22.06
CA ALA A 191 -10.28 10.47 22.50
C ALA A 191 -10.91 9.57 21.41
N ALA A 192 -10.94 10.02 20.15
CA ALA A 192 -11.39 9.20 19.02
C ALA A 192 -10.56 7.92 18.86
N ARG A 193 -9.23 8.03 18.87
CA ARG A 193 -8.30 6.89 18.76
C ARG A 193 -8.49 5.89 19.90
N ARG A 194 -8.65 6.35 21.14
CA ARG A 194 -8.96 5.46 22.29
C ARG A 194 -10.25 4.67 22.05
N PHE A 195 -11.33 5.36 21.67
CA PHE A 195 -12.62 4.72 21.39
C PHE A 195 -12.53 3.70 20.25
N LEU A 196 -11.75 3.99 19.19
CA LEU A 196 -11.52 3.05 18.10
C LEU A 196 -10.74 1.81 18.53
N VAL A 197 -9.74 1.92 19.43
CA VAL A 197 -9.04 0.75 20.00
C VAL A 197 -9.97 -0.08 20.88
N GLU A 198 -10.81 0.55 21.69
CA GLU A 198 -11.83 -0.14 22.50
C GLU A 198 -12.85 -0.88 21.64
N LEU A 199 -13.31 -0.28 20.54
CA LEU A 199 -14.23 -0.89 19.58
C LEU A 199 -13.56 -2.04 18.82
N ALA A 200 -12.34 -1.83 18.31
CA ALA A 200 -11.56 -2.85 17.62
C ALA A 200 -11.28 -4.06 18.52
N THR A 201 -10.94 -3.82 19.79
CA THR A 201 -10.72 -4.90 20.77
C THR A 201 -11.97 -5.73 21.00
N LYS A 202 -13.16 -5.11 21.09
CA LYS A 202 -14.45 -5.81 21.24
C LYS A 202 -14.76 -6.68 20.02
N VAL A 203 -14.66 -6.10 18.82
CA VAL A 203 -14.92 -6.79 17.54
C VAL A 203 -13.95 -7.96 17.34
N CYS A 204 -12.64 -7.75 17.48
CA CYS A 204 -11.65 -8.82 17.34
C CYS A 204 -11.70 -9.90 18.45
N SER A 205 -12.40 -9.65 19.56
CA SER A 205 -12.60 -10.65 20.62
C SER A 205 -13.88 -11.47 20.43
N GLY A 206 -14.76 -11.12 19.48
CA GLY A 206 -16.08 -11.73 19.33
C GLY A 206 -17.05 -11.44 20.49
N VAL A 207 -16.73 -10.49 21.38
CA VAL A 207 -17.52 -10.23 22.60
C VAL A 207 -18.53 -9.12 22.34
N GLY A 208 -19.78 -9.52 22.06
CA GLY A 208 -20.96 -8.65 22.15
C GLY A 208 -21.57 -8.16 20.83
N PHE A 209 -21.18 -8.73 19.68
CA PHE A 209 -21.85 -8.51 18.39
C PHE A 209 -22.10 -9.86 17.70
N GLU A 210 -23.31 -10.08 17.19
CA GLU A 210 -23.70 -11.31 16.47
C GLU A 210 -23.30 -11.28 14.98
N ASN A 211 -22.45 -10.33 14.56
CA ASN A 211 -22.01 -10.19 13.18
C ASN A 211 -20.85 -11.14 12.84
N VAL A 212 -21.08 -11.94 11.79
CA VAL A 212 -20.19 -13.01 11.29
C VAL A 212 -18.88 -12.43 10.71
N ASP A 213 -18.89 -11.18 10.28
CA ASP A 213 -17.84 -10.49 9.53
C ASP A 213 -16.61 -10.07 10.37
N SER A 214 -16.58 -10.46 11.64
CA SER A 214 -15.41 -10.35 12.53
C SER A 214 -14.44 -11.53 12.39
N LEU A 215 -14.88 -12.63 11.76
CA LEU A 215 -14.04 -13.76 11.38
C LEU A 215 -13.37 -13.48 10.02
N PRO A 216 -12.17 -14.03 9.75
CA PRO A 216 -11.60 -13.99 8.41
C PRO A 216 -12.59 -14.61 7.41
N THR A 217 -12.74 -13.95 6.26
CA THR A 217 -13.66 -14.35 5.18
C THR A 217 -13.37 -15.79 4.71
N PRO A 218 -14.31 -16.47 4.01
CA PRO A 218 -14.01 -17.78 3.41
C PRO A 218 -12.71 -17.75 2.58
N GLN A 219 -12.60 -16.78 1.67
CA GLN A 219 -11.41 -16.55 0.85
C GLN A 219 -10.12 -16.35 1.67
N GLU A 220 -10.17 -15.62 2.78
CA GLU A 220 -9.00 -15.44 3.67
C GLU A 220 -8.62 -16.70 4.43
N ARG A 221 -9.58 -17.55 4.78
CA ARG A 221 -9.32 -18.85 5.41
C ARG A 221 -8.73 -19.84 4.41
N ASP A 222 -9.26 -19.89 3.19
CA ASP A 222 -8.74 -20.73 2.12
C ASP A 222 -7.30 -20.31 1.74
N LEU A 223 -7.07 -18.99 1.61
CA LEU A 223 -5.75 -18.41 1.36
C LEU A 223 -4.77 -18.68 2.52
N ALA A 224 -5.21 -18.53 3.76
CA ALA A 224 -4.39 -18.83 4.94
C ALA A 224 -4.06 -20.33 5.04
N ALA A 225 -4.98 -21.22 4.67
CA ALA A 225 -4.75 -22.66 4.63
C ALA A 225 -3.70 -23.04 3.57
N ALA A 226 -3.82 -22.53 2.34
CA ALA A 226 -2.82 -22.71 1.30
C ALA A 226 -1.44 -22.14 1.71
N VAL A 227 -1.42 -21.02 2.46
CA VAL A 227 -0.18 -20.45 3.01
C VAL A 227 0.43 -21.36 4.09
N ALA A 228 -0.38 -21.89 5.02
CA ALA A 228 0.08 -22.86 6.02
C ALA A 228 0.61 -24.15 5.37
N GLU A 229 -0.08 -24.67 4.36
CA GLU A 229 0.36 -25.85 3.62
C GLU A 229 1.65 -25.59 2.84
N THR A 230 1.82 -24.41 2.25
CA THR A 230 3.10 -24.06 1.59
C THR A 230 4.24 -24.01 2.62
N LEU A 231 4.09 -23.20 3.69
CA LEU A 231 5.16 -22.98 4.68
C LEU A 231 5.53 -24.24 5.47
N THR A 232 4.56 -25.13 5.73
CA THR A 232 4.82 -26.39 6.42
C THR A 232 5.24 -27.52 5.48
N MET A 233 5.23 -27.33 4.16
CA MET A 233 5.29 -28.40 3.15
C MET A 233 4.18 -29.45 3.34
N GLY A 234 2.96 -28.98 3.58
CA GLY A 234 1.71 -29.72 3.73
C GLY A 234 1.71 -30.66 4.93
N ARG A 235 2.12 -30.13 6.09
CA ARG A 235 1.99 -30.78 7.41
C ARG A 235 0.92 -30.13 8.30
N SER A 236 0.52 -28.89 8.01
CA SER A 236 -0.59 -28.17 8.64
C SER A 236 -1.30 -27.30 7.59
N SER A 237 -2.62 -27.23 7.67
CA SER A 237 -3.45 -26.20 7.04
C SER A 237 -3.87 -25.10 8.04
N GLU A 238 -3.52 -25.24 9.32
CA GLU A 238 -3.67 -24.17 10.31
C GLU A 238 -2.45 -23.25 10.26
N LEU A 239 -2.68 -21.97 9.93
CA LEU A 239 -1.65 -20.91 9.88
C LEU A 239 -1.36 -20.31 11.26
N VAL A 240 -2.36 -20.31 12.14
CA VAL A 240 -2.25 -19.83 13.52
C VAL A 240 -1.51 -20.86 14.37
N GLY A 241 -0.58 -20.41 15.19
CA GLY A 241 0.33 -21.26 15.97
C GLY A 241 1.60 -21.66 15.22
N LEU A 242 1.71 -21.43 13.90
CA LEU A 242 2.94 -21.72 13.16
C LEU A 242 4.07 -20.76 13.54
N GLU A 243 5.25 -21.33 13.74
CA GLU A 243 6.51 -20.59 13.92
C GLU A 243 7.20 -20.43 12.55
N VAL A 244 7.55 -19.19 12.20
CA VAL A 244 8.23 -18.87 10.94
C VAL A 244 9.55 -18.13 11.21
N GLN A 245 10.64 -18.64 10.66
CA GLN A 245 11.94 -17.99 10.77
C GLN A 245 12.03 -16.83 9.76
N LEU A 246 12.39 -15.65 10.25
CA LEU A 246 12.74 -14.51 9.41
C LEU A 246 14.28 -14.39 9.34
N GLY A 247 14.79 -13.76 8.28
CA GLY A 247 16.22 -13.54 8.06
C GLY A 247 16.48 -12.33 7.17
N ASN A 248 17.75 -11.91 7.09
CA ASN A 248 18.17 -10.76 6.28
C ASN A 248 17.36 -9.46 6.55
N MET A 249 16.93 -9.25 7.80
CA MET A 249 16.09 -8.13 8.20
C MET A 249 16.82 -6.79 8.05
N MET A 250 16.25 -5.88 7.28
CA MET A 250 16.76 -4.53 7.03
C MET A 250 15.75 -3.47 7.52
N PRO A 251 16.21 -2.38 8.13
CA PRO A 251 15.34 -1.26 8.52
C PRO A 251 14.88 -0.47 7.29
N LEU A 252 13.60 -0.09 7.25
CA LEU A 252 13.08 0.96 6.37
C LEU A 252 12.63 2.19 7.18
N GLY A 253 11.77 1.96 8.18
CA GLY A 253 11.20 3.01 9.01
C GLY A 253 11.91 3.20 10.34
N ARG A 254 12.18 2.10 11.04
CA ARG A 254 12.76 2.08 12.39
C ARG A 254 14.02 1.22 12.42
N ALA A 255 14.93 1.50 13.34
CA ALA A 255 16.12 0.70 13.52
C ALA A 255 15.76 -0.68 14.09
N VAL A 256 16.21 -1.75 13.44
CA VAL A 256 16.07 -3.13 13.94
C VAL A 256 16.73 -3.21 15.33
N ASN A 257 15.97 -3.63 16.34
CA ASN A 257 16.55 -4.00 17.64
C ASN A 257 17.46 -5.23 17.41
N PRO A 258 18.74 -5.23 17.80
CA PRO A 258 19.65 -6.36 17.56
C PRO A 258 19.19 -7.72 18.10
N VAL A 259 18.18 -7.75 18.98
CA VAL A 259 17.59 -8.97 19.54
C VAL A 259 16.33 -9.45 18.77
N SER A 260 15.67 -8.58 18.00
CA SER A 260 14.45 -8.93 17.26
C SER A 260 14.71 -9.90 16.11
N PHE A 261 13.78 -10.85 15.92
CA PHE A 261 13.80 -11.79 14.79
C PHE A 261 15.02 -12.72 14.74
N ILE A 262 15.73 -12.92 15.87
CA ILE A 262 16.75 -13.97 16.00
C ILE A 262 16.06 -15.34 15.95
N ASP A 263 15.11 -15.55 16.86
CA ASP A 263 14.32 -16.77 16.94
C ASP A 263 13.11 -16.73 15.99
N PRO A 264 12.48 -17.88 15.67
CA PRO A 264 11.24 -17.92 14.89
C PRO A 264 10.13 -17.08 15.54
N VAL A 265 9.36 -16.36 14.71
CA VAL A 265 8.18 -15.63 15.19
C VAL A 265 6.94 -16.50 15.06
N ARG A 266 6.12 -16.57 16.11
CA ARG A 266 4.88 -17.37 16.11
C ARG A 266 3.71 -16.55 15.57
N ILE A 267 3.02 -17.05 14.55
CA ILE A 267 1.81 -16.45 14.01
C ILE A 267 0.66 -16.64 15.00
N ASN A 268 0.03 -15.55 15.41
CA ASN A 268 -0.97 -15.51 16.48
C ASN A 268 -2.40 -15.33 15.95
N ARG A 269 -2.61 -14.65 14.81
CA ARG A 269 -3.90 -14.53 14.10
C ARG A 269 -3.75 -13.91 12.72
N ILE A 270 -4.76 -14.05 11.87
CA ILE A 270 -4.93 -13.26 10.64
C ILE A 270 -5.43 -11.85 11.01
N VAL A 271 -5.00 -10.83 10.27
CA VAL A 271 -5.43 -9.42 10.41
C VAL A 271 -6.28 -8.97 9.20
N GLY A 272 -6.01 -9.53 8.02
CA GLY A 272 -6.79 -9.32 6.79
C GLY A 272 -5.98 -9.63 5.52
N SER A 273 -6.58 -9.38 4.36
CA SER A 273 -6.00 -9.60 3.03
C SER A 273 -5.95 -8.33 2.18
N GLY A 274 -4.81 -8.15 1.49
CA GLY A 274 -4.73 -7.30 0.29
C GLY A 274 -5.08 -8.10 -0.98
N VAL A 275 -4.91 -7.47 -2.16
CA VAL A 275 -5.19 -8.11 -3.46
C VAL A 275 -4.34 -9.36 -3.68
N SER A 276 -3.07 -9.30 -3.29
CA SER A 276 -2.07 -10.37 -3.47
C SER A 276 -1.04 -10.34 -2.32
N SER A 277 -1.56 -10.17 -1.10
CA SER A 277 -0.82 -10.29 0.16
C SER A 277 -1.73 -10.65 1.34
N LEU A 278 -1.20 -11.38 2.32
CA LEU A 278 -1.89 -11.76 3.56
C LEU A 278 -1.21 -11.10 4.77
N TYR A 279 -1.99 -10.42 5.61
CA TYR A 279 -1.52 -9.75 6.82
C TYR A 279 -1.80 -10.63 8.04
N VAL A 280 -0.74 -10.95 8.80
CA VAL A 280 -0.83 -11.77 10.02
C VAL A 280 -0.16 -11.08 11.21
N GLU A 281 -0.75 -11.21 12.39
CA GLU A 281 -0.14 -10.80 13.64
C GLU A 281 0.80 -11.92 14.11
N ALA A 282 2.05 -11.59 14.41
CA ALA A 282 3.05 -12.52 14.89
C ALA A 282 3.71 -12.02 16.19
N TYR A 283 4.18 -12.94 17.01
CA TYR A 283 4.90 -12.68 18.26
C TYR A 283 6.38 -13.04 18.10
N ASP A 284 7.24 -12.02 18.25
CA ASP A 284 8.70 -12.11 18.31
C ASP A 284 9.12 -12.34 19.76
N GLU A 285 9.32 -13.61 20.12
CA GLU A 285 9.62 -14.03 21.50
C GLU A 285 10.91 -13.38 22.01
N ALA A 286 11.92 -13.23 21.14
CA ALA A 286 13.22 -12.68 21.46
C ALA A 286 13.18 -11.20 21.87
N SER A 287 12.29 -10.39 21.29
CA SER A 287 12.07 -9.00 21.73
C SER A 287 10.85 -8.81 22.66
N GLY A 288 10.07 -9.86 22.88
CA GLY A 288 8.85 -9.85 23.69
C GLY A 288 7.72 -9.01 23.10
N ARG A 289 7.64 -8.89 21.77
CA ARG A 289 6.73 -7.96 21.07
C ARG A 289 5.88 -8.64 20.02
N PHE A 290 4.69 -8.08 19.80
CA PHE A 290 3.87 -8.39 18.65
C PHE A 290 4.20 -7.44 17.49
N VAL A 291 4.22 -7.98 16.27
CA VAL A 291 4.37 -7.28 14.99
C VAL A 291 3.26 -7.72 14.04
N THR A 292 3.11 -7.02 12.92
CA THR A 292 2.31 -7.52 11.79
C THR A 292 3.23 -7.84 10.62
N LEU A 293 3.12 -9.05 10.08
CA LEU A 293 3.82 -9.50 8.88
C LEU A 293 2.86 -9.37 7.68
N ARG A 294 3.36 -8.88 6.55
CA ARG A 294 2.70 -9.00 5.24
C ARG A 294 3.46 -10.04 4.42
N LEU A 295 2.76 -11.11 4.08
CA LEU A 295 3.25 -12.19 3.22
C LEU A 295 2.79 -11.89 1.79
N HIS A 296 3.72 -11.66 0.85
CA HIS A 296 3.37 -11.42 -0.55
C HIS A 296 3.14 -12.75 -1.27
N LEU A 297 2.09 -12.80 -2.09
CA LEU A 297 1.63 -14.03 -2.76
C LEU A 297 1.49 -13.79 -4.27
N ALA A 298 1.66 -14.84 -5.06
CA ALA A 298 1.07 -14.94 -6.39
C ALA A 298 0.20 -16.19 -6.44
N VAL A 299 -1.03 -16.04 -6.95
CA VAL A 299 -1.96 -17.14 -7.22
C VAL A 299 -2.19 -17.16 -8.73
N ALA A 300 -2.03 -18.33 -9.33
CA ALA A 300 -2.37 -18.57 -10.72
C ALA A 300 -3.88 -18.76 -10.85
N ASP A 301 -4.48 -17.98 -11.76
CA ASP A 301 -5.82 -18.18 -12.28
C ASP A 301 -5.87 -19.49 -13.12
N ASP A 302 -7.03 -20.10 -13.31
CA ASP A 302 -7.15 -21.42 -13.98
C ASP A 302 -6.61 -21.39 -15.44
N ASP A 303 -6.69 -20.24 -16.10
CA ASP A 303 -6.15 -20.00 -17.45
C ASP A 303 -4.66 -19.58 -17.50
N ARG A 304 -4.00 -19.37 -16.35
CA ARG A 304 -2.65 -18.76 -16.28
C ARG A 304 -1.57 -19.69 -15.74
N GLN A 305 -0.37 -19.56 -16.30
CA GLN A 305 0.81 -20.23 -15.76
C GLN A 305 1.40 -19.46 -14.57
N LEU A 306 1.58 -20.13 -13.42
CA LEU A 306 2.16 -19.55 -12.20
C LEU A 306 3.54 -18.91 -12.45
N SER A 307 4.34 -19.45 -13.37
CA SER A 307 5.63 -18.88 -13.79
C SER A 307 5.53 -17.45 -14.34
N ILE A 308 4.46 -17.16 -15.09
CA ILE A 308 4.18 -15.82 -15.64
C ILE A 308 3.71 -14.91 -14.51
N GLU A 309 2.82 -15.38 -13.64
CA GLU A 309 2.26 -14.55 -12.56
C GLU A 309 3.28 -14.22 -11.47
N VAL A 310 4.18 -15.16 -11.11
CA VAL A 310 5.33 -14.89 -10.25
C VAL A 310 6.27 -13.85 -10.86
N THR A 311 6.47 -13.89 -12.18
CA THR A 311 7.29 -12.90 -12.90
C THR A 311 6.62 -11.52 -12.93
N ASN A 312 5.31 -11.46 -13.17
CA ASN A 312 4.51 -10.24 -13.09
C ASN A 312 4.62 -9.60 -11.68
N ARG A 313 4.41 -10.42 -10.64
CA ARG A 313 4.35 -9.99 -9.25
C ARG A 313 5.70 -9.46 -8.73
N TRP A 314 6.84 -9.98 -9.21
CA TRP A 314 8.15 -9.37 -8.96
C TRP A 314 8.28 -7.95 -9.53
N VAL A 315 7.70 -7.68 -10.71
CA VAL A 315 7.69 -6.33 -11.30
C VAL A 315 6.77 -5.40 -10.49
N GLU A 316 5.62 -5.89 -10.04
CA GLU A 316 4.69 -5.12 -9.19
C GLU A 316 5.32 -4.70 -7.87
N ILE A 317 5.98 -5.60 -7.14
CA ILE A 317 6.67 -5.29 -5.87
C ILE A 317 7.77 -4.21 -6.08
N ALA A 318 8.43 -4.20 -7.25
CA ALA A 318 9.39 -3.16 -7.60
C ALA A 318 8.73 -1.82 -7.93
N MET A 319 7.58 -1.82 -8.62
CA MET A 319 6.80 -0.60 -8.90
C MET A 319 6.14 -0.03 -7.65
N GLU A 320 5.59 -0.88 -6.77
CA GLU A 320 5.10 -0.53 -5.43
C GLU A 320 6.18 0.18 -4.62
N THR A 321 7.40 -0.37 -4.59
CA THR A 321 8.54 0.25 -3.89
C THR A 321 8.86 1.65 -4.46
N ARG A 322 8.80 1.84 -5.79
CA ARG A 322 8.97 3.16 -6.43
C ARG A 322 7.82 4.12 -6.09
N ALA A 323 6.58 3.63 -6.13
CA ALA A 323 5.38 4.44 -5.91
C ALA A 323 5.25 4.88 -4.45
N LEU A 324 5.64 4.03 -3.48
CA LEU A 324 5.79 4.39 -2.07
C LEU A 324 6.81 5.53 -1.87
N VAL A 325 7.97 5.46 -2.52
CA VAL A 325 8.97 6.55 -2.43
C VAL A 325 8.42 7.86 -3.00
N LEU A 326 7.68 7.81 -4.11
CA LEU A 326 6.99 9.00 -4.64
C LEU A 326 5.90 9.50 -3.69
N ALA A 327 5.06 8.62 -3.13
CA ALA A 327 3.98 8.96 -2.20
C ALA A 327 4.45 9.66 -0.90
N CYS A 328 5.70 9.43 -0.49
CA CYS A 328 6.32 10.15 0.63
C CYS A 328 6.70 11.61 0.29
N GLY A 329 6.75 11.99 -0.99
CA GLY A 329 7.12 13.33 -1.44
C GLY A 329 8.50 13.75 -0.90
N ASP A 330 8.55 14.90 -0.23
CA ASP A 330 9.76 15.40 0.42
C ASP A 330 10.05 14.78 1.80
N ASP A 331 9.14 13.98 2.36
CA ASP A 331 9.37 13.27 3.61
C ASP A 331 10.24 12.01 3.37
N SER A 332 11.09 11.66 4.34
CA SER A 332 11.73 10.34 4.33
C SER A 332 10.69 9.23 4.49
N VAL A 333 10.92 8.06 3.89
CA VAL A 333 10.04 6.88 3.99
C VAL A 333 9.72 6.52 5.45
N SER A 334 10.67 6.70 6.36
CA SER A 334 10.49 6.53 7.81
C SER A 334 9.50 7.48 8.49
N CYS A 335 9.14 8.59 7.84
CA CYS A 335 8.23 9.61 8.35
C CYS A 335 6.83 9.54 7.71
N GLY A 336 6.66 8.89 6.55
CA GLY A 336 5.38 8.85 5.83
C GLY A 336 4.20 8.29 6.64
N THR A 337 4.47 7.44 7.64
CA THR A 337 3.46 6.95 8.60
C THR A 337 2.91 8.05 9.52
N THR A 338 3.73 9.03 9.94
CA THR A 338 3.30 10.11 10.86
C THR A 338 2.97 11.41 10.15
N THR A 339 3.66 11.74 9.05
CA THR A 339 3.37 12.96 8.27
C THR A 339 2.14 12.76 7.39
N ARG A 340 2.06 11.64 6.66
CA ARG A 340 1.07 11.38 5.60
C ARG A 340 0.05 10.28 5.94
N GLY A 341 0.32 9.47 6.98
CA GLY A 341 -0.59 8.44 7.46
C GLY A 341 -0.57 7.16 6.63
N LEU A 342 0.50 6.90 5.88
CA LEU A 342 0.67 5.69 5.06
C LEU A 342 1.07 4.50 5.93
N LEU A 343 0.65 3.28 5.56
CA LEU A 343 1.08 2.05 6.22
C LEU A 343 2.44 1.61 5.65
N ILE A 344 3.51 2.13 6.24
CA ILE A 344 4.89 1.84 5.84
C ILE A 344 5.49 0.78 6.78
N ALA A 345 6.21 -0.19 6.21
CA ALA A 345 6.89 -1.23 6.98
C ALA A 345 8.04 -0.64 7.80
N ASP A 346 8.14 -1.03 9.07
CA ASP A 346 9.31 -0.71 9.91
C ASP A 346 10.57 -1.39 9.35
N HIS A 347 10.42 -2.64 8.89
CA HIS A 347 11.50 -3.48 8.39
C HIS A 347 11.07 -4.33 7.18
N VAL A 348 12.03 -4.75 6.35
CA VAL A 348 11.83 -5.72 5.26
C VAL A 348 12.91 -6.80 5.36
N GLY A 349 12.56 -8.05 5.06
CA GLY A 349 13.53 -9.15 5.07
C GLY A 349 13.08 -10.34 4.24
N ALA A 350 13.62 -11.51 4.59
CA ALA A 350 13.37 -12.78 3.95
C ALA A 350 12.67 -13.77 4.89
N LEU A 351 11.57 -14.36 4.43
CA LEU A 351 10.92 -15.52 5.03
C LEU A 351 11.70 -16.79 4.67
N VAL A 352 12.19 -17.52 5.67
CA VAL A 352 13.02 -18.71 5.48
C VAL A 352 12.13 -19.93 5.25
N THR A 353 11.72 -20.15 4.00
CA THR A 353 11.01 -21.36 3.56
C THR A 353 11.93 -22.30 2.76
N ALA A 354 11.66 -23.60 2.83
CA ALA A 354 12.36 -24.64 2.06
C ALA A 354 11.87 -24.73 0.60
N ASP A 355 10.57 -24.51 0.37
CA ASP A 355 9.96 -24.36 -0.95
C ASP A 355 9.01 -23.14 -0.90
N PRO A 356 9.12 -22.16 -1.83
CA PRO A 356 8.15 -21.08 -1.92
C PRO A 356 6.83 -21.48 -2.62
N ASN A 357 6.75 -22.65 -3.25
CA ASN A 357 5.60 -23.04 -4.07
C ASN A 357 4.64 -23.96 -3.32
N HIS A 358 3.35 -23.75 -3.54
CA HIS A 358 2.29 -24.63 -3.05
C HIS A 358 2.26 -25.95 -3.86
N ARG A 359 1.81 -27.03 -3.22
CA ARG A 359 1.89 -28.41 -3.74
C ARG A 359 1.10 -28.66 -5.02
N ASP A 360 0.09 -27.84 -5.31
CA ASP A 360 -0.74 -27.90 -6.50
C ASP A 360 -0.15 -27.16 -7.72
N GLY A 361 0.93 -26.41 -7.54
CA GLY A 361 1.50 -25.54 -8.58
C GLY A 361 0.64 -24.33 -8.94
N ARG A 362 -0.35 -23.96 -8.09
CA ARG A 362 -1.25 -22.81 -8.28
C ARG A 362 -0.88 -21.58 -7.45
N MET A 363 -0.06 -21.71 -6.41
CA MET A 363 0.35 -20.55 -5.58
C MET A 363 1.86 -20.55 -5.30
N THR A 364 2.44 -19.36 -5.19
CA THR A 364 3.80 -19.12 -4.67
C THR A 364 3.76 -18.07 -3.56
N ILE A 365 4.37 -18.36 -2.42
CA ILE A 365 4.72 -17.38 -1.38
C ILE A 365 6.08 -16.76 -1.74
N PHE A 366 6.15 -15.43 -1.76
CA PHE A 366 7.40 -14.73 -1.99
C PHE A 366 8.26 -14.78 -0.73
N GLN A 367 9.57 -14.97 -0.91
CA GLN A 367 10.50 -14.86 0.22
C GLN A 367 10.54 -13.44 0.80
N ARG A 368 10.17 -12.39 0.06
CA ARG A 368 10.04 -11.03 0.65
C ARG A 368 8.93 -11.03 1.70
N VAL A 369 9.28 -10.59 2.91
CA VAL A 369 8.34 -10.29 3.99
C VAL A 369 8.52 -8.84 4.44
N GLU A 370 7.41 -8.17 4.69
CA GLU A 370 7.38 -6.80 5.21
C GLU A 370 6.82 -6.81 6.63
N VAL A 371 7.46 -6.09 7.54
CA VAL A 371 7.18 -6.14 8.99
C VAL A 371 6.82 -4.74 9.48
N TYR A 372 5.61 -4.63 10.03
CA TYR A 372 4.99 -3.42 10.53
C TYR A 372 4.85 -3.48 12.05
N GLU A 373 4.60 -2.32 12.65
CA GLU A 373 4.00 -2.28 13.98
C GLU A 373 2.66 -3.02 14.02
N ARG A 374 2.27 -3.50 15.21
CA ARG A 374 1.05 -4.31 15.36
C ARG A 374 -0.20 -3.55 14.92
N LEU A 375 -0.84 -4.09 13.89
CA LEU A 375 -2.18 -3.72 13.45
C LEU A 375 -3.21 -4.51 14.27
N VAL A 376 -4.25 -3.83 14.74
CA VAL A 376 -5.37 -4.45 15.47
C VAL A 376 -6.34 -5.07 14.47
N SER A 377 -6.72 -4.33 13.42
CA SER A 377 -7.64 -4.79 12.37
C SER A 377 -7.46 -3.99 11.08
N HIS A 378 -8.00 -4.50 9.97
CA HIS A 378 -8.47 -3.66 8.88
C HIS A 378 -9.77 -2.92 9.30
N LEU A 379 -10.11 -1.81 8.64
CA LEU A 379 -11.10 -0.85 9.16
C LEU A 379 -12.56 -1.21 8.82
N LEU A 380 -12.81 -2.02 7.77
CA LEU A 380 -14.15 -2.43 7.31
C LEU A 380 -15.13 -2.82 8.44
N PRO A 381 -14.81 -3.74 9.38
CA PRO A 381 -15.78 -4.16 10.40
C PRO A 381 -16.07 -3.05 11.42
N LEU A 382 -15.14 -2.10 11.58
CA LEU A 382 -15.24 -0.96 12.48
C LEU A 382 -16.03 0.19 11.83
N ALA A 383 -15.88 0.39 10.52
CA ALA A 383 -16.73 1.30 9.75
C ALA A 383 -18.19 0.89 9.89
N PHE A 384 -18.54 -0.38 9.59
CA PHE A 384 -19.87 -0.94 9.81
C PHE A 384 -20.32 -0.85 11.28
N SER A 385 -19.46 -1.22 12.25
CA SER A 385 -19.79 -1.11 13.68
C SER A 385 -20.10 0.33 14.14
N LEU A 386 -19.54 1.35 13.49
CA LEU A 386 -19.80 2.76 13.78
C LEU A 386 -21.10 3.28 13.15
N GLN A 387 -21.65 2.62 12.13
CA GLN A 387 -22.86 3.07 11.43
C GLN A 387 -24.06 3.19 12.38
N TYR A 388 -24.31 2.13 13.15
CA TYR A 388 -25.42 2.05 14.10
C TYR A 388 -25.20 2.85 15.39
N GLN A 389 -23.99 3.40 15.62
CA GLN A 389 -23.64 4.09 16.86
C GLN A 389 -23.79 5.61 16.74
N ARG A 390 -24.81 6.16 17.42
CA ARG A 390 -25.09 7.61 17.51
C ARG A 390 -24.54 8.26 18.78
N SER A 391 -23.54 7.65 19.44
CA SER A 391 -22.89 8.24 20.61
C SER A 391 -21.97 9.41 20.19
N PRO A 392 -21.72 10.40 21.06
CA PRO A 392 -20.77 11.48 20.78
C PRO A 392 -19.38 10.93 20.41
N GLN A 393 -18.93 9.87 21.09
CA GLN A 393 -17.65 9.20 20.83
C GLN A 393 -17.61 8.55 19.44
N ALA A 394 -18.71 7.94 18.98
CA ALA A 394 -18.78 7.36 17.64
C ALA A 394 -18.81 8.43 16.55
N LEU A 395 -19.55 9.54 16.73
CA LEU A 395 -19.53 10.67 15.80
C LEU A 395 -18.15 11.32 15.71
N GLN A 396 -17.48 11.48 16.85
CA GLN A 396 -16.10 11.96 16.96
C GLN A 396 -15.10 11.00 16.29
N ALA A 397 -15.30 9.69 16.41
CA ALA A 397 -14.50 8.68 15.72
C ALA A 397 -14.73 8.69 14.19
N LYS A 398 -15.99 8.83 13.72
CA LYS A 398 -16.31 9.05 12.30
C LYS A 398 -15.61 10.31 11.77
N ALA A 399 -15.70 11.44 12.48
CA ALA A 399 -15.04 12.68 12.10
C ALA A 399 -13.51 12.56 12.06
N TYR A 400 -12.90 11.79 12.97
CA TYR A 400 -11.47 11.48 12.97
C TYR A 400 -11.07 10.59 11.78
N ILE A 401 -11.82 9.52 11.49
CA ILE A 401 -11.57 8.67 10.30
C ILE A 401 -11.67 9.51 9.03
N ALA A 402 -12.76 10.27 8.85
CA ALA A 402 -12.95 11.16 7.70
C ALA A 402 -11.80 12.16 7.52
N THR A 403 -11.32 12.71 8.64
CA THR A 403 -10.15 13.61 8.70
C THR A 403 -8.87 12.93 8.23
N ARG A 404 -8.64 11.67 8.60
CA ARG A 404 -7.49 10.87 8.13
C ARG A 404 -7.58 10.58 6.65
N LEU A 405 -8.73 10.08 6.17
CA LEU A 405 -8.97 9.73 4.76
C LEU A 405 -8.70 10.90 3.82
N VAL A 406 -9.28 12.08 4.12
CA VAL A 406 -9.08 13.28 3.31
C VAL A 406 -7.60 13.70 3.31
N LEU A 407 -6.92 13.69 4.46
CA LEU A 407 -5.49 14.03 4.49
C LEU A 407 -4.63 13.04 3.71
N GLN A 408 -4.86 11.74 3.87
CA GLN A 408 -4.10 10.69 3.19
C GLN A 408 -4.22 10.80 1.66
N ALA A 409 -5.44 10.91 1.12
CA ALA A 409 -5.66 11.07 -0.32
C ALA A 409 -5.03 12.37 -0.87
N LEU A 410 -5.18 13.50 -0.16
CA LEU A 410 -4.64 14.77 -0.63
C LEU A 410 -3.10 14.84 -0.53
N HIS A 411 -2.48 14.17 0.45
CA HIS A 411 -1.02 14.03 0.54
C HIS A 411 -0.43 13.20 -0.62
N LEU A 412 -1.13 12.15 -1.06
CA LEU A 412 -0.77 11.39 -2.26
C LEU A 412 -0.85 12.26 -3.53
N HIS A 413 -1.94 13.02 -3.69
CA HIS A 413 -2.12 13.91 -4.85
C HIS A 413 -1.14 15.07 -4.86
N GLN A 414 -0.78 15.63 -3.70
CA GLN A 414 0.29 16.62 -3.58
C GLN A 414 1.65 16.05 -4.03
N ALA A 415 1.88 14.73 -3.85
CA ALA A 415 3.05 14.03 -4.34
C ALA A 415 2.97 13.54 -5.80
N GLY A 416 1.85 13.81 -6.51
CA GLY A 416 1.68 13.41 -7.91
C GLY A 416 1.33 11.93 -8.13
N VAL A 417 0.83 11.25 -7.10
CA VAL A 417 0.51 9.81 -7.10
C VAL A 417 -0.98 9.63 -6.77
N CYS A 418 -1.70 8.78 -7.51
CA CYS A 418 -3.01 8.30 -7.12
C CYS A 418 -2.90 6.92 -6.47
N HIS A 419 -3.91 6.56 -5.69
CA HIS A 419 -4.07 5.23 -5.12
C HIS A 419 -4.84 4.27 -6.03
N ASN A 420 -5.82 4.74 -6.80
CA ASN A 420 -6.72 3.95 -7.65
C ASN A 420 -7.46 2.78 -6.95
N GLY A 421 -7.38 2.69 -5.62
CA GLY A 421 -7.81 1.55 -4.81
C GLY A 421 -8.19 1.92 -3.38
N LEU A 422 -8.67 3.16 -3.17
CA LEU A 422 -9.17 3.59 -1.86
C LEU A 422 -10.43 2.78 -1.50
N SER A 423 -10.32 1.89 -0.52
CA SER A 423 -11.40 1.07 0.00
C SER A 423 -11.20 0.77 1.49
N TRP A 424 -12.26 0.33 2.18
CA TRP A 424 -12.18 -0.09 3.60
C TRP A 424 -11.22 -1.26 3.87
N ARG A 425 -10.86 -2.05 2.85
CA ARG A 425 -9.88 -3.15 2.95
C ARG A 425 -8.45 -2.64 3.02
N ASN A 426 -8.14 -1.52 2.36
CA ASN A 426 -6.82 -0.90 2.36
C ASN A 426 -6.60 0.06 3.55
N LEU A 427 -7.55 0.13 4.48
CA LEU A 427 -7.47 0.96 5.68
C LEU A 427 -7.27 0.09 6.91
N PHE A 428 -6.31 0.45 7.75
CA PHE A 428 -5.90 -0.34 8.92
C PHE A 428 -5.87 0.52 10.18
N ILE A 429 -5.96 -0.11 11.35
CA ILE A 429 -5.83 0.54 12.65
C ILE A 429 -4.72 -0.10 13.48
N ASN A 430 -3.78 0.71 13.99
CA ASN A 430 -2.70 0.24 14.87
C ASN A 430 -3.13 0.19 16.35
N GLN A 431 -2.26 -0.30 17.24
CA GLN A 431 -2.55 -0.37 18.69
C GLN A 431 -2.84 0.98 19.35
N GLN A 432 -2.40 2.08 18.73
CA GLN A 432 -2.56 3.46 19.21
C GLN A 432 -3.85 4.11 18.67
N GLY A 433 -4.66 3.36 17.90
CA GLY A 433 -5.91 3.82 17.29
C GLY A 433 -5.75 4.66 16.03
N THR A 434 -4.51 4.83 15.56
CA THR A 434 -4.17 5.61 14.37
C THR A 434 -4.57 4.85 13.12
N VAL A 435 -5.30 5.53 12.22
CA VAL A 435 -5.82 4.96 10.96
C VAL A 435 -4.79 5.12 9.84
N LEU A 436 -4.28 4.01 9.31
CA LEU A 436 -3.21 3.95 8.31
C LEU A 436 -3.74 3.47 6.96
N LEU A 437 -3.20 4.03 5.87
CA LEU A 437 -3.56 3.68 4.49
C LEU A 437 -2.50 2.72 3.90
N GLY A 438 -2.87 1.45 3.75
CA GLY A 438 -2.12 0.41 3.04
C GLY A 438 -2.46 0.40 1.55
N GLY A 439 -2.58 -0.79 0.95
CA GLY A 439 -2.93 -0.92 -0.47
C GLY A 439 -1.88 -0.37 -1.45
N LEU A 440 -0.64 -0.23 -1.00
CA LEU A 440 0.43 0.47 -1.72
C LEU A 440 0.77 -0.16 -3.07
N GLU A 441 0.41 -1.43 -3.28
CA GLU A 441 0.52 -2.13 -4.57
C GLU A 441 -0.36 -1.52 -5.69
N THR A 442 -1.36 -0.71 -5.35
CA THR A 442 -2.25 -0.05 -6.33
C THR A 442 -1.82 1.38 -6.72
N LEU A 443 -0.81 1.95 -6.04
CA LEU A 443 -0.32 3.30 -6.32
C LEU A 443 0.22 3.45 -7.75
N LYS A 444 -0.14 4.55 -8.42
CA LYS A 444 0.34 4.93 -9.77
C LYS A 444 0.63 6.42 -9.85
N GLN A 445 1.56 6.83 -10.71
CA GLN A 445 1.77 8.25 -10.99
C GLN A 445 0.56 8.84 -11.74
N ILE A 446 0.20 10.11 -11.49
CA ILE A 446 -0.87 10.77 -12.26
C ILE A 446 -0.48 10.81 -13.74
N GLY A 447 -1.38 10.39 -14.62
CA GLY A 447 -1.13 10.20 -16.06
C GLY A 447 -0.49 8.85 -16.43
N GLU A 448 -0.21 7.96 -15.48
CA GLU A 448 0.27 6.59 -15.77
C GLU A 448 -0.88 5.71 -16.27
N ALA A 449 -0.61 4.90 -17.30
CA ALA A 449 -1.59 3.97 -17.86
C ALA A 449 -1.83 2.77 -16.92
N LEU A 450 -3.09 2.40 -16.75
CA LEU A 450 -3.46 1.15 -16.10
C LEU A 450 -3.19 -0.04 -17.05
N THR A 451 -2.84 -1.17 -16.45
CA THR A 451 -2.46 -2.41 -17.13
C THR A 451 -3.43 -3.53 -16.82
N ARG A 452 -3.42 -4.61 -17.61
CA ARG A 452 -4.28 -5.80 -17.40
C ARG A 452 -4.03 -6.59 -16.09
N ARG A 453 -3.13 -6.10 -15.23
CA ARG A 453 -2.81 -6.65 -13.90
C ARG A 453 -3.37 -5.80 -12.76
N ASP A 454 -3.70 -4.54 -13.04
CA ASP A 454 -4.19 -3.61 -12.03
C ASP A 454 -5.62 -3.99 -11.62
N SER A 455 -5.86 -4.11 -10.33
CA SER A 455 -7.18 -4.47 -9.79
C SER A 455 -7.93 -3.21 -9.39
N LEU A 456 -9.07 -2.96 -10.03
CA LEU A 456 -10.03 -1.93 -9.62
C LEU A 456 -11.18 -2.61 -8.88
N ASP A 457 -11.44 -2.18 -7.64
CA ASP A 457 -12.65 -2.56 -6.91
C ASP A 457 -13.84 -1.80 -7.52
N PRO A 458 -14.79 -2.49 -8.19
CA PRO A 458 -15.86 -1.80 -8.92
C PRO A 458 -16.80 -1.01 -8.02
N HIS A 459 -16.82 -1.25 -6.71
CA HIS A 459 -17.67 -0.54 -5.75
C HIS A 459 -17.19 0.90 -5.54
N TYR A 460 -15.93 1.05 -5.13
CA TYR A 460 -15.32 2.35 -4.81
C TYR A 460 -14.75 3.07 -6.04
N ALA A 461 -14.41 2.37 -7.12
CA ALA A 461 -13.78 2.97 -8.29
C ALA A 461 -14.74 3.90 -9.08
N ASP A 462 -14.18 4.97 -9.65
CA ASP A 462 -14.87 5.89 -10.56
C ASP A 462 -15.49 5.13 -11.75
N PRO A 463 -16.82 5.18 -11.96
CA PRO A 463 -17.49 4.49 -13.07
C PRO A 463 -16.85 4.78 -14.43
N LYS A 464 -16.35 6.01 -14.63
CA LYS A 464 -15.66 6.39 -15.87
C LYS A 464 -14.31 5.68 -16.02
N LEU A 465 -13.56 5.48 -14.92
CA LEU A 465 -12.30 4.73 -14.93
C LEU A 465 -12.57 3.24 -15.20
N VAL A 466 -13.57 2.67 -14.55
CA VAL A 466 -13.98 1.27 -14.73
C VAL A 466 -14.39 1.01 -16.19
N ALA A 467 -15.19 1.91 -16.78
CA ALA A 467 -15.56 1.83 -18.19
C ALA A 467 -14.35 1.93 -19.14
N ASP A 468 -13.46 2.90 -18.92
CA ASP A 468 -12.24 3.08 -19.72
C ASP A 468 -11.30 1.87 -19.60
N PHE A 469 -11.18 1.30 -18.39
CA PHE A 469 -10.39 0.10 -18.12
C PHE A 469 -10.95 -1.12 -18.88
N PHE A 470 -12.27 -1.35 -18.83
CA PHE A 470 -12.92 -2.42 -19.61
C PHE A 470 -12.95 -2.17 -21.13
N ALA A 471 -12.80 -0.93 -21.59
CA ALA A 471 -12.59 -0.62 -23.01
C ALA A 471 -11.15 -0.96 -23.46
N SER A 472 -10.14 -0.73 -22.60
CA SER A 472 -8.73 -0.96 -22.90
C SER A 472 -8.38 -2.42 -23.26
N PHE A 473 -9.14 -3.39 -22.76
CA PHE A 473 -8.98 -4.80 -23.16
C PHE A 473 -9.35 -5.07 -24.63
N ARG A 474 -10.16 -4.20 -25.25
CA ARG A 474 -10.85 -4.44 -26.53
C ARG A 474 -10.51 -3.46 -27.66
N GLN A 475 -9.93 -2.29 -27.35
CA GLN A 475 -9.88 -1.15 -28.29
C GLN A 475 -8.50 -0.46 -28.40
N ASP A 476 -7.43 -1.03 -27.84
CA ASP A 476 -6.06 -0.46 -27.78
C ASP A 476 -5.95 0.98 -27.22
N MET A 477 -7.02 1.49 -26.61
CA MET A 477 -7.06 2.75 -25.87
C MET A 477 -6.77 2.48 -24.39
N PRO A 478 -5.56 2.82 -23.87
CA PRO A 478 -5.24 2.62 -22.46
C PRO A 478 -6.11 3.51 -21.56
N ALA A 479 -6.54 2.96 -20.42
CA ALA A 479 -7.10 3.74 -19.33
C ALA A 479 -5.97 4.44 -18.55
N PHE A 480 -6.20 5.66 -18.06
CA PHE A 480 -5.18 6.46 -17.38
C PHE A 480 -5.55 6.83 -15.94
N THR A 481 -4.53 6.87 -15.10
CA THR A 481 -4.58 7.36 -13.72
C THR A 481 -4.86 8.87 -13.69
N HIS A 482 -5.83 9.31 -12.88
CA HIS A 482 -6.24 10.72 -12.74
C HIS A 482 -6.63 11.00 -11.28
N GLU A 483 -6.37 12.19 -10.73
CA GLU A 483 -6.61 12.47 -9.30
C GLU A 483 -8.11 12.43 -8.94
N LYS A 484 -8.96 12.83 -9.90
CA LYS A 484 -10.43 12.69 -9.81
C LYS A 484 -10.96 11.24 -9.72
N ASN A 485 -10.13 10.22 -9.96
CA ASN A 485 -10.47 8.81 -9.71
C ASN A 485 -10.59 8.57 -8.20
N ASP A 486 -9.52 8.88 -7.45
CA ASP A 486 -9.48 8.76 -5.99
C ASP A 486 -10.46 9.71 -5.30
N MET A 487 -10.70 10.90 -5.86
CA MET A 487 -11.69 11.83 -5.31
C MET A 487 -13.09 11.21 -5.28
N TRP A 488 -13.48 10.45 -6.31
CA TRP A 488 -14.73 9.69 -6.29
C TRP A 488 -14.72 8.62 -5.19
N SER A 489 -13.68 7.79 -5.12
CA SER A 489 -13.56 6.73 -4.09
C SER A 489 -13.54 7.28 -2.66
N LEU A 490 -12.92 8.44 -2.44
CA LEU A 490 -12.97 9.19 -1.19
C LEU A 490 -14.39 9.69 -0.90
N GLY A 491 -15.14 10.13 -1.92
CA GLY A 491 -16.56 10.48 -1.82
C GLY A 491 -17.40 9.29 -1.34
N VAL A 492 -17.19 8.10 -1.90
CA VAL A 492 -17.86 6.85 -1.49
C VAL A 492 -17.57 6.55 -0.01
N LEU A 493 -16.29 6.46 0.36
CA LEU A 493 -15.89 6.17 1.74
C LEU A 493 -16.41 7.19 2.76
N LEU A 494 -16.46 8.47 2.40
CA LEU A 494 -17.01 9.51 3.27
C LEU A 494 -18.54 9.45 3.38
N PHE A 495 -19.26 9.11 2.30
CA PHE A 495 -20.70 8.88 2.34
C PHE A 495 -21.01 7.74 3.33
N GLU A 496 -20.48 6.54 3.08
CA GLU A 496 -20.77 5.32 3.86
C GLU A 496 -20.42 5.47 5.35
N LEU A 497 -19.33 6.18 5.64
CA LEU A 497 -18.91 6.49 7.00
C LEU A 497 -19.92 7.37 7.74
N PHE A 498 -20.47 8.40 7.08
CA PHE A 498 -21.36 9.35 7.71
C PHE A 498 -22.81 8.87 7.76
N THR A 499 -23.38 8.43 6.63
CA THR A 499 -24.76 7.89 6.56
C THR A 499 -24.89 6.61 7.37
N GLY A 500 -23.90 5.73 7.25
CA GLY A 500 -24.06 4.34 7.67
C GLY A 500 -24.89 3.51 6.71
N GLU A 501 -24.95 3.91 5.45
CA GLU A 501 -25.55 3.20 4.33
C GLU A 501 -24.41 2.83 3.37
N GLU A 502 -24.34 1.57 2.95
CA GLU A 502 -23.44 1.15 1.86
C GLU A 502 -23.87 1.85 0.55
N LEU A 503 -22.90 2.33 -0.24
CA LEU A 503 -23.21 2.97 -1.52
C LEU A 503 -23.37 1.91 -2.61
N ASP A 504 -24.47 1.15 -2.52
CA ASP A 504 -24.73 -0.01 -3.36
C ASP A 504 -24.76 0.30 -4.87
N SER A 505 -24.74 -0.74 -5.70
CA SER A 505 -24.65 -0.57 -7.16
C SER A 505 -25.87 0.11 -7.78
N GLU A 506 -27.08 -0.03 -7.21
CA GLU A 506 -28.28 0.66 -7.72
C GLU A 506 -28.25 2.15 -7.36
N PHE A 507 -27.91 2.48 -6.10
CA PHE A 507 -27.76 3.86 -5.65
C PHE A 507 -26.63 4.58 -6.41
N ARG A 508 -25.52 3.88 -6.66
CA ARG A 508 -24.38 4.41 -7.42
C ARG A 508 -24.66 4.55 -8.92
N GLU A 509 -25.37 3.61 -9.53
CA GLU A 509 -25.83 3.73 -10.92
C GLU A 509 -26.84 4.89 -11.05
N GLY A 510 -27.74 5.06 -10.08
CA GLY A 510 -28.68 6.18 -10.05
C GLY A 510 -27.99 7.55 -9.92
N ILE A 511 -26.93 7.68 -9.13
CA ILE A 511 -26.08 8.90 -9.12
C ILE A 511 -25.43 9.09 -10.50
N THR A 512 -24.85 8.04 -11.08
CA THR A 512 -24.09 8.09 -12.34
C THR A 512 -24.98 8.40 -13.56
N THR A 513 -26.24 7.98 -13.52
CA THR A 513 -27.25 8.22 -14.57
C THR A 513 -28.08 9.49 -14.33
N GLY A 514 -27.95 10.12 -13.16
CA GLY A 514 -28.75 11.29 -12.75
C GLY A 514 -30.18 10.96 -12.32
N ALA A 515 -30.51 9.68 -12.09
CA ALA A 515 -31.77 9.26 -11.50
C ALA A 515 -31.87 9.57 -9.99
N ILE A 516 -30.72 9.69 -9.31
CA ILE A 516 -30.60 10.25 -7.96
C ILE A 516 -29.97 11.63 -8.06
N THR A 517 -30.62 12.62 -7.45
CA THR A 517 -30.18 14.02 -7.54
C THR A 517 -29.12 14.38 -6.48
N GLN A 518 -28.34 15.43 -6.76
CA GLN A 518 -27.43 16.02 -5.77
C GLN A 518 -28.16 16.58 -4.54
N ASP A 519 -29.46 16.88 -4.65
CA ASP A 519 -30.31 17.31 -3.53
C ASP A 519 -30.75 16.12 -2.66
N GLU A 520 -31.14 14.97 -3.25
CA GLU A 520 -31.40 13.73 -2.49
C GLU A 520 -30.15 13.26 -1.73
N LEU A 521 -28.97 13.35 -2.37
CA LEU A 521 -27.68 13.11 -1.72
C LEU A 521 -27.45 14.11 -0.57
N ALA A 522 -27.82 15.38 -0.75
CA ALA A 522 -27.75 16.40 0.31
C ALA A 522 -28.67 16.09 1.50
N GLU A 523 -29.88 15.57 1.25
CA GLU A 523 -30.86 15.21 2.28
C GLU A 523 -30.40 14.02 3.12
N ARG A 524 -29.94 12.93 2.48
CA ARG A 524 -29.34 11.78 3.20
C ARG A 524 -28.18 12.22 4.08
N LEU A 525 -27.26 13.02 3.53
CA LEU A 525 -26.14 13.58 4.28
C LEU A 525 -26.59 14.56 5.38
N GLN A 526 -27.70 15.29 5.21
CA GLN A 526 -28.24 16.18 6.24
C GLN A 526 -28.81 15.43 7.45
N ALA A 527 -29.42 14.25 7.23
CA ALA A 527 -29.95 13.41 8.30
C ALA A 527 -28.87 12.90 9.28
N THR A 528 -27.60 12.89 8.86
CA THR A 528 -26.46 12.45 9.69
C THR A 528 -26.03 13.46 10.76
N GLY A 529 -26.43 14.73 10.63
CA GLY A 529 -26.01 15.82 11.53
C GLY A 529 -24.60 16.38 11.29
N ILE A 530 -23.88 15.96 10.24
CA ILE A 530 -22.56 16.51 9.91
C ILE A 530 -22.63 17.97 9.42
N SER A 531 -21.53 18.70 9.57
CA SER A 531 -21.46 20.11 9.15
C SER A 531 -21.64 20.28 7.64
N SER A 532 -22.18 21.44 7.25
CA SER A 532 -22.35 21.87 5.86
C SER A 532 -21.14 21.58 4.97
N GLU A 533 -19.93 21.85 5.47
CA GLU A 533 -18.68 21.69 4.74
C GLU A 533 -18.32 20.22 4.47
N TRP A 534 -18.69 19.28 5.36
CA TRP A 534 -18.57 17.85 5.06
C TRP A 534 -19.57 17.44 3.98
N ARG A 535 -20.81 17.97 4.00
CA ARG A 535 -21.82 17.69 2.97
C ARG A 535 -21.38 18.20 1.60
N THR A 536 -20.97 19.46 1.50
CA THR A 536 -20.44 20.05 0.26
C THR A 536 -19.18 19.33 -0.24
N LEU A 537 -18.33 18.80 0.66
CA LEU A 537 -17.20 17.97 0.27
C LEU A 537 -17.68 16.66 -0.37
N VAL A 538 -18.52 15.87 0.31
CA VAL A 538 -19.00 14.58 -0.22
C VAL A 538 -19.79 14.73 -1.51
N GLN A 539 -20.69 15.71 -1.62
CA GLN A 539 -21.44 16.01 -2.84
C GLN A 539 -20.51 16.33 -4.02
N GLY A 540 -19.51 17.21 -3.82
CA GLY A 540 -18.56 17.56 -4.88
C GLY A 540 -17.63 16.40 -5.29
N LEU A 541 -17.34 15.48 -4.38
CA LEU A 541 -16.57 14.26 -4.65
C LEU A 541 -17.41 13.21 -5.41
N LEU A 542 -18.71 13.10 -5.10
CA LEU A 542 -19.70 12.24 -5.75
C LEU A 542 -20.47 12.94 -6.89
N GLU A 543 -19.86 13.96 -7.50
CA GLU A 543 -20.36 14.55 -8.74
C GLU A 543 -20.09 13.57 -9.91
N PRO A 544 -21.13 13.11 -10.63
CA PRO A 544 -20.98 12.10 -11.68
C PRO A 544 -20.16 12.58 -12.87
N ASP A 545 -20.32 13.84 -13.34
CA ASP A 545 -19.46 14.38 -14.40
C ASP A 545 -18.05 14.58 -13.87
N ARG A 546 -17.10 13.74 -14.31
CA ARG A 546 -15.68 13.86 -13.97
C ARG A 546 -15.15 15.27 -14.24
N GLU A 547 -15.64 16.02 -15.22
CA GLU A 547 -15.16 17.38 -15.47
C GLU A 547 -15.66 18.39 -14.42
N GLN A 548 -16.93 18.32 -13.99
CA GLN A 548 -17.43 19.13 -12.86
C GLN A 548 -16.89 18.67 -11.50
N ARG A 549 -16.58 17.36 -11.35
CA ARG A 549 -16.20 16.74 -10.08
C ARG A 549 -15.05 17.47 -9.39
N LEU A 550 -15.18 17.64 -8.08
CA LEU A 550 -14.26 18.38 -7.24
C LEU A 550 -12.84 17.85 -7.40
N SER A 551 -11.94 18.70 -7.90
CA SER A 551 -10.51 18.38 -7.95
C SER A 551 -9.94 18.30 -6.54
N ALA A 552 -8.79 17.64 -6.40
CA ALA A 552 -8.08 17.52 -5.12
C ALA A 552 -7.87 18.91 -4.47
N GLU A 553 -7.41 19.91 -5.25
CA GLU A 553 -7.22 21.30 -4.77
C GLU A 553 -8.51 21.92 -4.22
N GLY A 554 -9.66 21.64 -4.85
CA GLY A 554 -10.98 22.03 -4.35
C GLY A 554 -11.35 21.33 -3.03
N ALA A 555 -11.08 20.03 -2.92
CA ALA A 555 -11.33 19.25 -1.72
C ALA A 555 -10.54 19.78 -0.51
N ALA A 556 -9.24 20.07 -0.65
CA ALA A 556 -8.46 20.73 0.39
C ALA A 556 -8.99 22.12 0.75
N ARG A 557 -9.48 22.90 -0.22
CA ARG A 557 -10.02 24.25 0.00
C ARG A 557 -11.29 24.23 0.85
N ILE A 558 -12.09 23.15 0.75
CA ILE A 558 -13.21 22.90 1.66
C ILE A 558 -12.70 22.34 3.00
N PHE A 559 -11.85 21.32 2.98
CA PHE A 559 -11.33 20.66 4.18
C PHE A 559 -10.58 21.63 5.12
N ARG A 560 -9.85 22.62 4.58
CA ARG A 560 -9.20 23.68 5.38
C ARG A 560 -10.21 24.42 6.28
N LYS A 561 -11.44 24.65 5.82
CA LYS A 561 -12.52 25.27 6.62
C LYS A 561 -12.98 24.37 7.76
N ILE A 562 -13.07 23.06 7.50
CA ILE A 562 -13.40 22.03 8.49
C ILE A 562 -12.32 22.02 9.59
N TRP A 563 -11.05 21.94 9.17
CA TRP A 563 -9.87 21.93 10.02
C TRP A 563 -9.72 23.21 10.86
N GLU A 564 -9.95 24.38 10.27
CA GLU A 564 -9.94 25.66 10.98
C GLU A 564 -11.10 25.82 11.97
N ARG A 565 -12.29 25.29 11.68
CA ARG A 565 -13.40 25.26 12.65
C ARG A 565 -13.05 24.37 13.84
N ARG A 566 -12.49 23.19 13.58
CA ARG A 566 -12.01 22.24 14.60
C ARG A 566 -11.00 22.89 15.55
N LYS A 567 -9.94 23.50 15.01
CA LYS A 567 -8.93 24.23 15.79
C LYS A 567 -9.43 25.50 16.52
N LYS A 568 -10.67 25.95 16.26
CA LYS A 568 -11.37 26.98 17.06
C LYS A 568 -12.22 26.36 18.17
N HIS A 569 -12.76 25.17 17.96
CA HIS A 569 -13.49 24.40 18.98
C HIS A 569 -12.55 23.97 20.12
N ASP A 570 -11.45 23.27 19.80
CA ASP A 570 -10.39 22.86 20.76
C ASP A 570 -9.98 24.01 21.69
N LYS A 571 -9.73 25.20 21.12
CA LYS A 571 -9.29 26.39 21.87
C LYS A 571 -10.37 26.98 22.78
N THR A 572 -11.64 26.81 22.42
CA THR A 572 -12.77 27.32 23.21
C THR A 572 -13.00 26.40 24.42
N GLU A 573 -12.93 25.08 24.25
CA GLU A 573 -12.98 24.13 25.37
C GLU A 573 -11.80 24.29 26.33
N LEU A 574 -10.58 24.50 25.82
CA LEU A 574 -9.39 24.80 26.64
C LEU A 574 -9.46 26.13 27.42
N GLN A 575 -10.37 27.04 27.05
CA GLN A 575 -10.58 28.32 27.74
C GLN A 575 -11.79 28.29 28.68
N LEU A 576 -12.72 27.36 28.49
CA LEU A 576 -13.91 27.18 29.34
C LEU A 576 -13.72 26.15 30.46
N SER A 577 -12.63 25.38 30.43
CA SER A 577 -12.30 24.40 31.47
C SER A 577 -11.51 25.04 32.64
N PRO A 578 -12.08 25.14 33.86
CA PRO A 578 -11.35 25.61 35.03
C PRO A 578 -10.30 24.58 35.50
N PRO A 579 -9.21 25.00 36.17
CA PRO A 579 -8.12 24.12 36.60
C PRO A 579 -8.46 23.31 37.86
N GLU A 580 -9.51 22.49 37.83
CA GLU A 580 -9.98 21.72 39.00
C GLU A 580 -9.12 20.51 39.38
N PHE A 581 -8.08 20.19 38.60
CA PHE A 581 -7.21 19.02 38.81
C PHE A 581 -6.18 19.13 39.95
N LEU A 582 -6.30 20.13 40.84
CA LEU A 582 -5.27 20.43 41.86
C LEU A 582 -5.81 20.72 43.28
N VAL A 583 -7.11 20.52 43.56
CA VAL A 583 -7.74 20.91 44.84
C VAL A 583 -8.26 19.73 45.69
N LEU A 584 -8.54 18.56 45.09
CA LEU A 584 -9.19 17.42 45.78
C LEU A 584 -8.26 16.51 46.62
N CYS A 585 -7.21 17.05 47.24
CA CYS A 585 -6.27 16.28 48.07
C CYS A 585 -6.00 16.83 49.49
N LEU A 586 -6.63 17.93 49.93
CA LEU A 586 -6.42 18.49 51.26
C LEU A 586 -7.73 18.98 51.91
N LEU A 587 -7.84 18.78 53.23
CA LEU A 587 -9.00 19.06 54.11
C LEU A 587 -10.20 18.12 53.87
N ARG A 588 -10.85 17.52 54.89
CA ARG A 588 -10.63 17.50 56.35
C ARG A 588 -11.27 16.22 56.96
N PRO A 589 -10.88 15.76 58.17
CA PRO A 589 -11.45 14.56 58.78
C PRO A 589 -12.64 14.86 59.72
N VAL A 590 -13.56 13.91 59.84
CA VAL A 590 -14.57 13.80 60.92
C VAL A 590 -14.70 12.32 61.30
N ALA A 591 -14.97 12.01 62.57
CA ALA A 591 -15.05 10.65 63.10
C ALA A 591 -16.36 10.42 63.88
N SER A 592 -16.62 9.16 64.25
CA SER A 592 -17.75 8.66 65.07
C SER A 592 -19.12 8.63 64.34
N SER A 593 -20.02 7.66 64.57
CA SER A 593 -19.91 6.36 65.28
C SER A 593 -21.08 5.41 64.93
N GLN A 594 -21.03 4.19 65.50
CA GLN A 594 -22.06 3.15 65.58
C GLN A 594 -22.14 2.12 64.43
N ALA A 595 -21.70 0.89 64.76
CA ALA A 595 -22.17 -0.37 64.18
C ALA A 595 -23.06 -1.08 65.25
N PRO A 596 -23.74 -2.20 64.92
CA PRO A 596 -23.08 -3.48 65.23
C PRO A 596 -23.47 -4.72 64.37
N ARG A 597 -22.48 -5.59 64.10
CA ARG A 597 -22.58 -7.06 63.87
C ARG A 597 -23.27 -7.54 62.56
N GLN A 598 -23.00 -8.72 61.99
CA GLN A 598 -22.15 -9.86 62.39
C GLN A 598 -21.68 -10.76 61.20
N PHE A 599 -20.77 -11.71 61.47
CA PHE A 599 -20.32 -12.87 60.67
C PHE A 599 -19.30 -12.70 59.49
N ASN A 600 -18.04 -13.07 59.77
CA ASN A 600 -17.28 -14.25 59.25
C ASN A 600 -17.35 -14.60 57.73
N ASN A 601 -16.27 -15.04 57.04
CA ASN A 601 -14.93 -15.53 57.44
C ASN A 601 -13.93 -15.51 56.25
N CYS A 602 -12.61 -15.48 56.53
CA CYS A 602 -11.45 -16.09 55.81
C CYS A 602 -11.31 -16.03 54.25
N CYS A 603 -10.13 -15.87 53.62
CA CYS A 603 -8.73 -15.81 54.09
C CYS A 603 -7.78 -15.16 53.03
N TYR A 604 -6.94 -14.20 53.47
CA TYR A 604 -5.49 -13.98 53.20
C TYR A 604 -4.84 -14.08 51.78
N PRO A 605 -3.60 -13.52 51.56
CA PRO A 605 -3.33 -12.70 50.36
C PRO A 605 -1.99 -12.97 49.66
N GLU A 606 -1.64 -12.15 48.65
CA GLU A 606 -0.26 -11.65 48.51
C GLU A 606 -0.22 -10.33 47.71
N CYS A 607 0.55 -9.35 48.19
CA CYS A 607 0.83 -8.07 47.50
C CYS A 607 2.17 -7.52 47.99
N LEU A 608 3.17 -7.45 47.10
CA LEU A 608 4.51 -6.96 47.44
C LEU A 608 4.62 -5.44 47.22
N LEU A 609 4.98 -4.72 48.28
CA LEU A 609 5.27 -3.28 48.26
C LEU A 609 6.78 -3.07 48.13
N TYR A 610 7.22 -2.44 47.05
CA TYR A 610 8.62 -2.05 46.87
C TYR A 610 8.90 -0.73 47.61
N THR A 611 9.86 -0.76 48.55
CA THR A 611 10.33 0.43 49.26
C THR A 611 11.55 1.02 48.57
N ALA A 612 11.48 2.30 48.23
CA ALA A 612 12.65 3.07 47.79
C ALA A 612 13.09 4.02 48.91
N GLN A 613 14.18 3.66 49.59
CA GLN A 613 14.97 4.62 50.36
C GLN A 613 16.17 5.02 49.49
N ASP A 614 16.36 6.32 49.28
CA ASP A 614 17.57 7.00 49.75
C ASP A 614 17.42 8.52 49.62
N GLY A 615 18.19 9.26 50.40
CA GLY A 615 18.09 10.72 50.43
C GLY A 615 19.40 11.38 50.84
N VAL A 616 19.76 12.46 50.14
CA VAL A 616 20.89 13.33 50.47
C VAL A 616 20.39 14.76 50.62
N LYS A 617 20.69 15.38 51.76
CA LYS A 617 20.41 16.80 52.05
C LYS A 617 21.51 17.68 51.45
N PHE A 618 21.19 18.94 51.13
CA PHE A 618 21.94 20.08 51.68
C PHE A 618 21.12 21.38 51.62
N CYS A 619 21.43 22.34 52.50
CA CYS A 619 20.92 23.72 52.48
C CYS A 619 21.65 24.55 51.39
N GLY A 620 21.17 25.69 50.91
CA GLY A 620 19.98 26.47 51.28
C GLY A 620 20.34 27.81 51.94
N THR A 621 20.00 28.94 51.29
CA THR A 621 20.01 30.32 51.81
C THR A 621 19.11 31.21 50.97
N GLU A 622 18.44 32.18 51.60
CA GLU A 622 17.79 33.32 50.95
C GLU A 622 18.81 34.43 50.65
N GLU A 623 18.51 35.38 49.74
CA GLU A 623 18.30 36.79 50.10
C GLU A 623 18.00 37.71 48.89
N THR A 624 17.12 38.69 49.15
CA THR A 624 16.95 40.03 48.54
C THR A 624 17.38 40.36 47.11
N GLY A 625 16.56 41.16 46.41
CA GLY A 625 16.98 42.00 45.28
C GLY A 625 16.54 43.47 45.45
N VAL A 626 17.25 44.40 44.80
CA VAL A 626 16.81 45.77 44.43
C VAL A 626 17.85 46.37 43.45
N PRO A 627 17.47 47.19 42.44
CA PRO A 627 18.33 47.49 41.27
C PRO A 627 19.06 48.85 41.31
N ARG A 628 20.06 49.07 40.42
CA ARG A 628 20.55 50.43 40.12
C ARG A 628 21.31 50.62 38.79
N ALA A 629 20.97 51.75 38.13
CA ALA A 629 21.79 52.66 37.32
C ALA A 629 22.45 52.22 35.98
N GLU A 630 22.42 53.16 35.04
CA GLU A 630 23.18 53.23 33.79
C GLU A 630 24.55 53.91 34.03
N GLU A 631 25.56 53.61 33.21
CA GLU A 631 26.73 54.48 33.02
C GLU A 631 27.30 54.33 31.59
N GLU A 632 27.45 55.43 30.86
CA GLU A 632 28.05 55.44 29.51
C GLU A 632 29.59 55.45 29.57
N ARG A 633 30.27 54.61 28.78
CA ARG A 633 31.71 54.76 28.48
C ARG A 633 32.04 54.44 27.02
N GLY A 634 32.98 55.21 26.46
CA GLY A 634 33.32 55.22 25.04
C GLY A 634 34.12 54.01 24.53
N PRO A 635 34.37 53.94 23.20
CA PRO A 635 34.91 52.76 22.53
C PRO A 635 36.35 52.45 22.94
N SER A 636 36.61 51.19 23.29
CA SER A 636 37.93 50.72 23.71
C SER A 636 38.72 50.07 22.56
N TYR A 637 40.04 50.15 22.65
CA TYR A 637 41.03 49.60 21.71
C TYR A 637 41.00 48.06 21.54
N ILE A 638 40.10 47.36 22.25
CA ILE A 638 40.06 45.89 22.34
C ILE A 638 39.46 45.22 21.09
N ASP A 639 38.56 45.90 20.37
CA ASP A 639 37.79 45.25 19.28
C ASP A 639 38.61 45.00 18.00
N SER A 640 39.72 45.72 17.80
CA SER A 640 40.66 45.47 16.69
C SER A 640 41.37 44.11 16.79
N VAL A 641 41.59 43.61 18.02
CA VAL A 641 42.20 42.29 18.23
C VAL A 641 41.19 41.17 17.95
N LYS A 642 39.92 41.38 18.34
CA LYS A 642 38.82 40.43 18.06
C LYS A 642 38.54 40.28 16.56
N THR A 643 38.60 41.38 15.80
CA THR A 643 38.40 41.33 14.34
C THR A 643 39.51 40.55 13.63
N LEU A 644 40.78 40.72 14.04
CA LEU A 644 41.90 39.93 13.51
C LEU A 644 41.75 38.43 13.80
N ALA A 645 41.37 38.05 15.02
CA ALA A 645 41.12 36.65 15.38
C ALA A 645 39.94 36.04 14.61
N SER A 646 38.86 36.80 14.39
CA SER A 646 37.73 36.37 13.57
C SER A 646 38.14 36.11 12.12
N LEU A 647 39.00 36.96 11.55
CA LEU A 647 39.46 36.85 10.16
C LEU A 647 40.36 35.61 9.92
N THR A 648 41.21 35.24 10.89
CA THR A 648 42.06 34.04 10.75
C THR A 648 41.24 32.76 10.87
N VAL A 649 40.26 32.71 11.77
CA VAL A 649 39.31 31.59 11.86
C VAL A 649 38.52 31.45 10.55
N LEU A 650 37.95 32.54 10.03
CA LEU A 650 37.21 32.53 8.76
C LEU A 650 38.08 32.03 7.59
N SER A 651 39.32 32.50 7.48
CA SER A 651 40.27 32.08 6.45
C SER A 651 40.60 30.58 6.52
N PHE A 652 40.79 30.04 7.73
CA PHE A 652 41.02 28.62 7.95
C PHE A 652 39.78 27.79 7.58
N THR A 653 38.59 28.21 8.00
CA THR A 653 37.31 27.55 7.66
C THR A 653 37.08 27.49 6.14
N VAL A 654 37.31 28.58 5.41
CA VAL A 654 37.17 28.60 3.94
C VAL A 654 38.19 27.66 3.28
N SER A 655 39.44 27.65 3.76
CA SER A 655 40.50 26.77 3.24
C SER A 655 40.19 25.29 3.49
N PHE A 656 39.62 24.95 4.64
CA PHE A 656 39.17 23.59 4.98
C PHE A 656 38.05 23.10 4.06
N PHE A 657 37.02 23.91 3.81
CA PHE A 657 35.94 23.54 2.88
C PHE A 657 36.41 23.43 1.42
N LEU A 658 37.33 24.29 0.98
CA LEU A 658 37.94 24.17 -0.36
C LEU A 658 38.79 22.89 -0.50
N ALA A 659 39.49 22.47 0.54
CA ALA A 659 40.22 21.20 0.55
C ALA A 659 39.27 20.00 0.44
N ILE A 660 38.16 20.00 1.20
CA ILE A 660 37.12 18.95 1.10
C ILE A 660 36.50 18.93 -0.30
N ALA A 661 36.13 20.08 -0.86
CA ALA A 661 35.57 20.18 -2.21
C ALA A 661 36.54 19.65 -3.28
N SER A 662 37.84 19.92 -3.14
CA SER A 662 38.88 19.38 -4.03
C SER A 662 38.99 17.86 -3.96
N VAL A 663 38.99 17.29 -2.74
CA VAL A 663 39.00 15.83 -2.52
C VAL A 663 37.75 15.17 -3.11
N LEU A 664 36.56 15.74 -2.88
CA LEU A 664 35.30 15.24 -3.44
C LEU A 664 35.31 15.30 -4.98
N ALA A 665 35.81 16.39 -5.59
CA ALA A 665 35.91 16.50 -7.05
C ALA A 665 36.83 15.40 -7.66
N VAL A 666 37.90 15.02 -6.97
CA VAL A 666 38.74 13.89 -7.37
C VAL A 666 37.97 12.56 -7.25
N PHE A 667 37.26 12.32 -6.15
CA PHE A 667 36.43 11.11 -6.00
C PHE A 667 35.33 11.00 -7.06
N PHE A 668 34.60 12.08 -7.34
CA PHE A 668 33.59 12.10 -8.42
C PHE A 668 34.20 11.87 -9.80
N SER A 669 35.41 12.37 -10.06
CA SER A 669 36.14 12.10 -11.31
C SER A 669 36.50 10.62 -11.46
N PHE A 670 36.96 9.96 -10.38
CA PHE A 670 37.21 8.51 -10.38
C PHE A 670 35.92 7.69 -10.55
N PHE A 671 34.83 8.06 -9.87
CA PHE A 671 33.52 7.41 -10.04
C PHE A 671 32.97 7.57 -11.45
N SER A 672 33.15 8.73 -12.09
CA SER A 672 32.74 8.96 -13.48
C SER A 672 33.51 8.07 -14.46
N ILE A 673 34.85 7.98 -14.30
CA ILE A 673 35.69 7.07 -15.12
C ILE A 673 35.28 5.60 -14.91
N TYR A 674 35.03 5.19 -13.65
CA TYR A 674 34.57 3.84 -13.34
C TYR A 674 33.22 3.53 -14.03
N TRP A 675 32.26 4.45 -13.94
CA TRP A 675 30.95 4.31 -14.61
C TRP A 675 31.06 4.22 -16.13
N ILE A 676 31.91 5.03 -16.77
CA ILE A 676 32.14 4.97 -18.22
C ILE A 676 32.72 3.60 -18.63
N VAL A 677 33.68 3.07 -17.87
CA VAL A 677 34.26 1.74 -18.10
C VAL A 677 33.23 0.63 -17.86
N PHE A 678 32.46 0.71 -16.78
CA PHE A 678 31.42 -0.27 -16.44
C PHE A 678 30.33 -0.33 -17.52
N THR A 679 29.79 0.82 -17.94
CA THR A 679 28.81 0.91 -19.04
C THR A 679 29.38 0.41 -20.36
N GLY A 680 30.65 0.71 -20.67
CA GLY A 680 31.32 0.18 -21.86
C GLY A 680 31.45 -1.35 -21.87
N ILE A 681 31.80 -1.94 -20.72
CA ILE A 681 31.83 -3.40 -20.54
C ILE A 681 30.42 -4.00 -20.68
N HIS A 682 29.41 -3.38 -20.06
CA HIS A 682 28.03 -3.86 -20.14
C HIS A 682 27.51 -3.85 -21.59
N ILE A 683 27.70 -2.76 -22.33
CA ILE A 683 27.32 -2.66 -23.75
C ILE A 683 28.03 -3.74 -24.57
N PHE A 684 29.33 -3.95 -24.36
CA PHE A 684 30.09 -5.00 -25.04
C PHE A 684 29.54 -6.40 -24.75
N CYS A 685 29.25 -6.72 -23.48
CA CYS A 685 28.64 -7.98 -23.08
C CYS A 685 27.24 -8.18 -23.70
N SER A 686 26.41 -7.14 -23.75
CA SER A 686 25.10 -7.18 -24.43
C SER A 686 25.25 -7.44 -25.94
N MET A 687 26.21 -6.78 -26.62
CA MET A 687 26.46 -7.03 -28.05
C MET A 687 26.95 -8.45 -28.33
N VAL A 688 27.82 -9.01 -27.47
CA VAL A 688 28.29 -10.40 -27.59
C VAL A 688 27.14 -11.40 -27.36
N ALA A 689 26.27 -11.15 -26.38
CA ALA A 689 25.10 -11.99 -26.11
C ALA A 689 24.11 -12.01 -27.29
N VAL A 690 23.79 -10.83 -27.87
CA VAL A 690 22.94 -10.72 -29.06
C VAL A 690 23.60 -11.40 -30.27
N GLY A 691 24.91 -11.25 -30.45
CA GLY A 691 25.66 -11.94 -31.52
C GLY A 691 25.62 -13.47 -31.38
N ALA A 692 25.74 -14.00 -30.16
CA ALA A 692 25.63 -15.43 -29.88
C ALA A 692 24.22 -15.97 -30.15
N ALA A 693 23.17 -15.25 -29.69
CA ALA A 693 21.79 -15.61 -29.95
C ALA A 693 21.47 -15.62 -31.45
N TYR A 694 21.95 -14.62 -32.21
CA TYR A 694 21.77 -14.55 -33.66
C TYR A 694 22.50 -15.69 -34.39
N ALA A 695 23.71 -16.06 -33.95
CA ALA A 695 24.44 -17.20 -34.51
C ALA A 695 23.70 -18.54 -34.25
N GLN A 696 23.13 -18.72 -33.06
CA GLN A 696 22.31 -19.89 -32.73
C GLN A 696 21.04 -19.95 -33.60
N PHE A 697 20.34 -18.83 -33.76
CA PHE A 697 19.15 -18.73 -34.63
C PHE A 697 19.47 -19.06 -36.09
N ARG A 698 20.62 -18.58 -36.59
CA ARG A 698 21.06 -18.86 -37.96
C ARG A 698 21.45 -20.32 -38.17
N GLY A 699 21.98 -21.01 -37.15
CA GLY A 699 22.25 -22.44 -37.20
C GLY A 699 20.97 -23.26 -37.41
N ILE A 700 19.92 -22.96 -36.64
CA ILE A 700 18.59 -23.58 -36.77
C ILE A 700 18.01 -23.32 -38.17
N ALA A 701 18.09 -22.07 -38.65
CA ALA A 701 17.59 -21.68 -39.97
C ALA A 701 18.38 -22.25 -41.17
N THR A 702 19.45 -23.03 -40.94
CA THR A 702 20.22 -23.70 -42.01
C THR A 702 20.06 -25.22 -42.05
N GLN A 703 19.19 -25.81 -41.21
CA GLN A 703 18.98 -27.26 -41.15
C GLN A 703 17.92 -27.77 -42.17
N GLU A 704 17.88 -27.16 -43.35
CA GLU A 704 16.93 -27.48 -44.43
C GLU A 704 17.43 -28.64 -45.33
N HIS A 705 17.82 -29.76 -44.72
CA HIS A 705 18.00 -31.03 -45.43
C HIS A 705 18.04 -32.23 -44.47
N LEU A 706 16.89 -32.90 -44.30
CA LEU A 706 16.79 -34.26 -43.77
C LEU A 706 15.39 -34.84 -44.08
N GLU A 707 15.14 -35.10 -45.36
CA GLU A 707 14.07 -36.03 -45.78
C GLU A 707 14.55 -37.50 -45.62
N GLU A 708 13.66 -38.43 -45.95
CA GLU A 708 13.86 -39.89 -45.97
C GLU A 708 14.06 -40.58 -44.60
N THR A 709 12.97 -41.11 -44.03
CA THR A 709 12.84 -42.59 -43.94
C THR A 709 11.42 -43.07 -43.57
N VAL A 710 10.81 -43.79 -44.53
CA VAL A 710 9.81 -44.89 -44.35
C VAL A 710 8.38 -44.53 -43.88
N PRO A 711 7.32 -45.14 -44.48
CA PRO A 711 5.92 -44.77 -44.22
C PRO A 711 5.14 -45.75 -43.32
N ILE A 712 4.02 -45.28 -42.75
CA ILE A 712 2.91 -46.13 -42.29
C ILE A 712 1.60 -45.62 -42.89
N ALA A 713 0.91 -46.51 -43.60
CA ALA A 713 -0.47 -46.30 -44.07
C ALA A 713 -1.43 -47.24 -43.33
N ALA A 714 -2.73 -46.98 -43.49
CA ALA A 714 -3.85 -47.82 -43.05
C ALA A 714 -4.08 -47.96 -41.53
N SER A 715 -4.96 -47.10 -40.99
CA SER A 715 -6.28 -47.57 -40.54
C SER A 715 -7.25 -46.39 -40.36
N LEU A 716 -8.32 -46.33 -41.15
CA LEU A 716 -9.36 -45.31 -41.04
C LEU A 716 -10.71 -45.91 -41.51
N PRO A 717 -11.64 -46.27 -40.61
CA PRO A 717 -12.91 -46.87 -40.97
C PRO A 717 -13.91 -45.81 -41.49
N LYS A 718 -14.56 -46.08 -42.62
CA LYS A 718 -15.70 -45.30 -43.11
C LYS A 718 -17.02 -45.83 -42.52
N VAL A 719 -17.83 -44.92 -41.99
CA VAL A 719 -19.29 -45.08 -41.75
C VAL A 719 -19.90 -43.72 -42.11
N THR A 720 -20.15 -43.45 -43.40
CA THR A 720 -21.41 -43.64 -44.16
C THR A 720 -22.55 -42.72 -43.74
N GLU A 721 -23.15 -42.04 -44.72
CA GLU A 721 -24.20 -41.02 -44.54
C GLU A 721 -25.55 -41.60 -44.06
N ALA A 722 -26.37 -40.77 -43.40
CA ALA A 722 -27.67 -40.34 -43.95
C ALA A 722 -28.38 -39.31 -43.03
N VAL A 723 -29.13 -38.40 -43.67
CA VAL A 723 -29.91 -37.26 -43.10
C VAL A 723 -29.05 -36.09 -42.61
#